data_AF-A0A2A6RLB3-F1
#
_entry.id   AF-A0A2A6RLB3-F1
#
_cell.length_a   1.000
_cell.length_b   1.000
_cell.length_c   1.000
_cell.angle_alpha   90.00
_cell.angle_beta   90.00
_cell.angle_gamma   90.00
#
_symmetry.space_group_name_H-M   'P 1'
#
loop_
_entity.id
_entity.type
_entity.pdbx_description
1 polymer ?
#
loop_
_entity_poly.entity_id
_entity_poly.type
_entity_poly.pdbx_seq_one_letter_code
_entity_poly.pdbx_strand_id
1 'polypeptide(L)'
;MALHPLDQISAIPAALRKRLAEEYWITSVEELIATARSSNAQYGSGLAALALALGMSEANLRALVEFVRQQSPPEALSFSVPVSIEHGSGLVLGDYRNPDAAAFSIPTSLPAEVPPLGDLPPPGDQGVRNTCVAFALAASFQVVSQAPTPLSEQFLYWACKEVDGVPGDHGTLPLVAFEVLRETGICLAETWPYAPSPRDHDNPGHGPPPPEAQSEAPLRRVERFHPLPPNNINVLKDVIAKGWPILVGLDIREHWEDSWQATHLGRLRPALPGERDRGGHALCLLGYRNDPSAPGGGYFIARNSWGATWANGNSDGPGLCHVPYRLMHSNGLLALALERVRVATPPPRPPDASVGKAGQAAQAAPDLAQLYAEAKELHTRMGLLVERLAGLLDPSAAPRPNPAPAALPDQAERTSAPSRPAASGAAQALKRGASGPLVLLSGAQGSAGEQLYPNGLMPEGKPLLQIDAATAARLAQGKAGQESREHQSLYRNKAYYATNHFAGTIAEVDPSWVETARWAVVINATEPASLLKAIWPLIEHRMRQMGHATPKVDFREGETAGAWYQRHTNAGSLTLQRKDWGRVPPVLIYTPGERAGSWLARHKVGQGPVDPARGVPYYLLLLGRPGPLHDQDQAYIPLSFQYDLDFFWAVGRLCFSDELGQHRLVDYTTYAERLVGFEQLGDAAAAARLRPEVAYVGTRHDMDMATERSADELVRPLAEWSSTADALPQQRGIGHQLLLGATATRNNFERLLSGGSDGRPPAILFTACHGLGLPLNHTDLLMHQGSLVMADWSGIGNVSRDHWFAAEDLGNLSGGPKLEGSFVCLFACYGAGCPDYDEFIFDASMERPRIAPFPLIAQLPQQLLLNGALGVLGHVERAWTYSFSSTEGARAQTQGFEDIIGRLLQGRPLGDATDQFNTLQGQRAMMLTEELNNIKFNKQVEPLELAQLWVARNDARNYIVLGDPAARLPYERPERLLT
;
A
#
# COMPACT_ATOMS: atom_id res chain seq x y z
N MET A 1 6.77 -22.35 -7.26
CA MET A 1 5.97 -23.06 -6.24
C MET A 1 5.53 -24.39 -6.84
N ALA A 2 5.60 -25.50 -6.10
CA ALA A 2 5.04 -26.76 -6.59
C ALA A 2 3.51 -26.72 -6.40
N LEU A 3 2.75 -26.94 -7.47
CA LEU A 3 1.28 -26.99 -7.40
C LEU A 3 0.83 -28.27 -6.72
N HIS A 4 -0.23 -28.20 -5.89
CA HIS A 4 -0.77 -29.36 -5.20
C HIS A 4 -1.81 -30.07 -6.08
N PRO A 5 -1.53 -31.28 -6.58
CA PRO A 5 -2.42 -31.95 -7.53
C PRO A 5 -3.79 -32.30 -6.94
N LEU A 6 -4.87 -32.05 -7.69
CA LEU A 6 -6.23 -32.37 -7.23
C LEU A 6 -6.49 -33.88 -7.05
N ASP A 7 -5.69 -34.74 -7.67
CA ASP A 7 -5.81 -36.20 -7.54
C ASP A 7 -5.40 -36.71 -6.15
N GLN A 8 -4.69 -35.90 -5.35
CA GLN A 8 -4.36 -36.18 -3.96
C GLN A 8 -5.54 -35.92 -3.01
N ILE A 9 -6.57 -35.18 -3.45
CA ILE A 9 -7.78 -34.93 -2.65
C ILE A 9 -8.84 -35.98 -2.95
N SER A 10 -9.00 -36.93 -2.01
CA SER A 10 -9.90 -38.08 -2.14
C SER A 10 -11.38 -37.71 -2.28
N ALA A 11 -11.79 -36.56 -1.76
CA ALA A 11 -13.18 -36.09 -1.81
C ALA A 11 -13.62 -35.57 -3.19
N ILE A 12 -12.69 -35.28 -4.10
CA ILE A 12 -13.06 -34.85 -5.47
C ILE A 12 -13.24 -36.09 -6.34
N PRO A 13 -14.44 -36.39 -6.87
CA PRO A 13 -14.65 -37.57 -7.70
C PRO A 13 -13.77 -37.53 -8.97
N ALA A 14 -13.28 -38.69 -9.42
CA ALA A 14 -12.42 -38.79 -10.60
C ALA A 14 -13.04 -38.16 -11.86
N ALA A 15 -14.36 -38.31 -12.04
CA ALA A 15 -15.10 -37.68 -13.14
C ALA A 15 -15.07 -36.14 -13.06
N LEU A 16 -15.18 -35.58 -11.86
CA LEU A 16 -15.11 -34.14 -11.64
C LEU A 16 -13.70 -33.60 -11.88
N ARG A 17 -12.67 -34.28 -11.37
CA ARG A 17 -11.26 -33.94 -11.63
C ARG A 17 -10.96 -33.92 -13.13
N LYS A 18 -11.45 -34.94 -13.86
CA LYS A 18 -11.28 -35.02 -15.30
C LYS A 18 -11.90 -33.81 -16.01
N ARG A 19 -13.12 -33.41 -15.66
CA ARG A 19 -13.77 -32.23 -16.24
C ARG A 19 -13.03 -30.94 -15.92
N LEU A 20 -12.63 -30.73 -14.66
CA LEU A 20 -11.85 -29.56 -14.23
C LEU A 20 -10.56 -29.42 -15.05
N ALA A 21 -9.82 -30.52 -15.23
CA ALA A 21 -8.58 -30.52 -16.00
C ALA A 21 -8.82 -30.33 -17.50
N GLU A 22 -9.71 -31.13 -18.11
CA GLU A 22 -9.90 -31.14 -19.57
C GLU A 22 -10.63 -29.90 -20.09
N GLU A 23 -11.59 -29.34 -19.34
CA GLU A 23 -12.41 -28.21 -19.77
C GLU A 23 -11.81 -26.86 -19.36
N TYR A 24 -11.24 -26.75 -18.17
CA TYR A 24 -10.83 -25.46 -17.58
C TYR A 24 -9.36 -25.39 -17.14
N TRP A 25 -8.58 -26.44 -17.42
CA TRP A 25 -7.18 -26.56 -16.99
C TRP A 25 -6.95 -26.45 -15.49
N ILE A 26 -7.96 -26.77 -14.68
CA ILE A 26 -7.87 -26.75 -13.22
C ILE A 26 -7.35 -28.11 -12.77
N THR A 27 -6.05 -28.16 -12.47
CA THR A 27 -5.32 -29.40 -12.15
C THR A 27 -4.82 -29.46 -10.71
N SER A 28 -4.84 -28.31 -10.03
CA SER A 28 -4.32 -28.14 -8.68
C SER A 28 -5.33 -27.51 -7.71
N VAL A 29 -5.06 -27.67 -6.42
CA VAL A 29 -5.79 -27.04 -5.32
C VAL A 29 -5.80 -25.53 -5.49
N GLU A 30 -4.64 -24.93 -5.76
CA GLU A 30 -4.46 -23.50 -5.94
C GLU A 30 -5.35 -22.97 -7.07
N GLU A 31 -5.34 -23.65 -8.23
CA GLU A 31 -6.19 -23.28 -9.37
C GLU A 31 -7.68 -23.39 -9.06
N LEU A 32 -8.10 -24.43 -8.32
CA LEU A 32 -9.50 -24.63 -7.95
C LEU A 32 -9.98 -23.54 -6.99
N ILE A 33 -9.23 -23.28 -5.92
CA ILE A 33 -9.60 -22.26 -4.92
C ILE A 33 -9.50 -20.87 -5.56
N ALA A 34 -8.47 -20.60 -6.37
CA ALA A 34 -8.33 -19.32 -7.06
C ALA A 34 -9.50 -19.05 -8.01
N THR A 35 -9.93 -20.07 -8.76
CA THR A 35 -11.09 -19.95 -9.64
C THR A 35 -12.37 -19.76 -8.84
N ALA A 36 -12.56 -20.47 -7.73
CA ALA A 36 -13.72 -20.27 -6.87
C ALA A 36 -13.76 -18.85 -6.25
N ARG A 37 -12.59 -18.28 -5.94
CA ARG A 37 -12.42 -16.94 -5.36
C ARG A 37 -12.28 -15.81 -6.39
N SER A 38 -12.36 -16.08 -7.69
CA SER A 38 -12.32 -15.00 -8.67
C SER A 38 -13.65 -14.25 -8.70
N SER A 39 -13.63 -13.01 -9.19
CA SER A 39 -14.85 -12.33 -9.61
C SER A 39 -15.50 -13.06 -10.80
N ASN A 40 -16.79 -12.81 -11.01
CA ASN A 40 -17.46 -13.11 -12.26
C ASN A 40 -18.48 -12.01 -12.57
N ALA A 41 -18.42 -11.40 -13.75
CA ALA A 41 -19.25 -10.23 -14.07
C ALA A 41 -20.76 -10.49 -14.01
N GLN A 42 -21.23 -11.66 -14.43
CA GLN A 42 -22.67 -11.97 -14.46
C GLN A 42 -23.18 -12.63 -13.18
N TYR A 43 -22.39 -13.55 -12.59
CA TYR A 43 -22.81 -14.38 -11.47
C TYR A 43 -22.22 -13.93 -10.13
N GLY A 44 -21.47 -12.82 -10.11
CA GLY A 44 -20.86 -12.23 -8.92
C GLY A 44 -19.58 -12.94 -8.46
N SER A 45 -19.49 -14.27 -8.60
CA SER A 45 -18.31 -15.05 -8.20
C SER A 45 -17.96 -16.16 -9.19
N GLY A 46 -16.66 -16.48 -9.26
CA GLY A 46 -16.13 -17.62 -9.99
C GLY A 46 -16.63 -18.95 -9.42
N LEU A 47 -16.94 -19.03 -8.12
CA LEU A 47 -17.63 -20.17 -7.51
C LEU A 47 -19.00 -20.44 -8.17
N ALA A 48 -19.85 -19.41 -8.26
CA ALA A 48 -21.17 -19.56 -8.89
C ALA A 48 -21.05 -19.94 -10.37
N ALA A 49 -20.14 -19.29 -11.10
CA ALA A 49 -19.89 -19.56 -12.51
C ALA A 49 -19.33 -20.98 -12.74
N LEU A 50 -18.40 -21.43 -11.91
CA LEU A 50 -17.82 -22.77 -11.96
C LEU A 50 -18.86 -23.83 -11.57
N ALA A 51 -19.71 -23.58 -10.58
CA ALA A 51 -20.80 -24.49 -10.21
C ALA A 51 -21.75 -24.72 -11.39
N LEU A 52 -22.13 -23.63 -12.08
CA LEU A 52 -22.94 -23.69 -13.30
C LEU A 52 -22.25 -24.47 -14.41
N ALA A 53 -20.97 -24.17 -14.69
CA ALA A 53 -20.16 -24.87 -15.69
C ALA A 53 -20.06 -26.38 -15.40
N LEU A 54 -19.99 -26.76 -14.13
CA LEU A 54 -19.91 -28.15 -13.70
C LEU A 54 -21.27 -28.84 -13.59
N GLY A 55 -22.38 -28.12 -13.70
CA GLY A 55 -23.72 -28.67 -13.52
C GLY A 55 -24.01 -29.09 -12.07
N MET A 56 -23.42 -28.36 -11.10
CA MET A 56 -23.56 -28.60 -9.66
C MET A 56 -24.27 -27.41 -9.00
N SER A 57 -24.88 -27.62 -7.83
CA SER A 57 -25.34 -26.49 -7.02
C SER A 57 -24.16 -25.72 -6.44
N GLU A 58 -24.30 -24.41 -6.30
CA GLU A 58 -23.27 -23.57 -5.68
C GLU A 58 -22.93 -24.04 -4.26
N ALA A 59 -23.93 -24.46 -3.48
CA ALA A 59 -23.72 -25.01 -2.13
C ALA A 59 -22.84 -26.26 -2.12
N ASN A 60 -23.02 -27.17 -3.10
CA ASN A 60 -22.21 -28.39 -3.20
C ASN A 60 -20.77 -28.07 -3.63
N LEU A 61 -20.59 -27.14 -4.58
CA LEU A 61 -19.25 -26.71 -4.96
C LEU A 61 -18.56 -25.96 -3.82
N ARG A 62 -19.28 -25.12 -3.08
CA ARG A 62 -18.78 -24.42 -1.88
C ARG A 62 -18.28 -25.41 -0.83
N ALA A 63 -19.10 -26.40 -0.49
CA ALA A 63 -18.72 -27.44 0.46
C ALA A 63 -17.49 -28.23 0.00
N LEU A 64 -17.37 -28.49 -1.31
CA LEU A 64 -16.19 -29.13 -1.88
C LEU A 64 -14.95 -28.24 -1.78
N VAL A 65 -15.04 -26.96 -2.15
CA VAL A 65 -13.93 -26.01 -2.09
C VAL A 65 -13.46 -25.80 -0.65
N GLU A 66 -14.39 -25.70 0.31
CA GLU A 66 -14.05 -25.57 1.72
C GLU A 66 -13.42 -26.85 2.28
N PHE A 67 -13.92 -28.02 1.90
CA PHE A 67 -13.29 -29.30 2.25
C PHE A 67 -11.87 -29.40 1.69
N VAL A 68 -11.70 -29.05 0.40
CA VAL A 68 -10.39 -29.00 -0.25
C VAL A 68 -9.48 -28.04 0.50
N ARG A 69 -9.97 -26.85 0.88
CA ARG A 69 -9.22 -25.87 1.69
C ARG A 69 -8.73 -26.48 3.00
N GLN A 70 -9.62 -27.10 3.77
CA GLN A 70 -9.31 -27.67 5.09
C GLN A 70 -8.30 -28.81 5.03
N GLN A 71 -8.27 -29.56 3.92
CA GLN A 71 -7.31 -30.65 3.71
C GLN A 71 -5.99 -30.20 3.09
N SER A 72 -5.90 -28.94 2.66
CA SER A 72 -4.75 -28.44 1.94
C SER A 72 -3.73 -27.79 2.88
N PRO A 73 -2.42 -27.94 2.59
CA PRO A 73 -1.40 -27.27 3.38
C PRO A 73 -1.54 -25.75 3.23
N PRO A 74 -1.16 -24.95 4.25
CA PRO A 74 -1.27 -23.49 4.23
C PRO A 74 -0.66 -22.83 2.98
N GLU A 75 0.37 -23.44 2.40
CA GLU A 75 1.05 -23.01 1.17
C GLU A 75 0.13 -23.02 -0.05
N ALA A 76 -0.72 -24.04 -0.20
CA ALA A 76 -1.69 -24.16 -1.31
C ALA A 76 -2.86 -23.16 -1.20
N LEU A 77 -2.98 -22.52 -0.03
CA LEU A 77 -3.99 -21.50 0.28
C LEU A 77 -3.42 -20.09 0.18
N SER A 78 -2.10 -19.98 0.08
CA SER A 78 -1.39 -18.71 -0.08
C SER A 78 -1.16 -18.43 -1.55
N PHE A 79 -2.13 -17.76 -2.15
CA PHE A 79 -1.96 -17.17 -3.46
C PHE A 79 -2.62 -15.79 -3.49
N SER A 80 -1.96 -14.84 -4.14
CA SER A 80 -2.49 -13.48 -4.28
C SER A 80 -3.60 -13.49 -5.35
N VAL A 81 -4.82 -13.06 -5.02
CA VAL A 81 -5.90 -12.88 -6.02
C VAL A 81 -5.59 -11.60 -6.80
N PRO A 82 -5.18 -11.65 -8.08
CA PRO A 82 -4.50 -10.56 -8.77
C PRO A 82 -5.24 -9.22 -8.76
N VAL A 83 -4.48 -8.12 -8.69
CA VAL A 83 -5.04 -6.78 -8.83
C VAL A 83 -5.44 -6.68 -10.29
N SER A 84 -6.70 -6.33 -10.58
CA SER A 84 -7.11 -5.94 -11.93
C SER A 84 -6.37 -4.65 -12.31
N ILE A 85 -5.15 -4.78 -12.81
CA ILE A 85 -4.44 -3.69 -13.46
C ILE A 85 -5.06 -3.55 -14.85
N GLU A 86 -5.56 -2.37 -15.16
CA GLU A 86 -6.08 -2.08 -16.51
C GLU A 86 -4.91 -2.17 -17.50
N HIS A 87 -4.88 -3.24 -18.28
CA HIS A 87 -3.98 -3.38 -19.43
C HIS A 87 -4.76 -3.06 -20.71
N GLY A 88 -4.08 -2.49 -21.71
CA GLY A 88 -4.71 -2.28 -23.00
C GLY A 88 -5.00 -3.59 -23.76
N SER A 89 -6.11 -3.63 -24.48
CA SER A 89 -6.44 -4.62 -25.51
C SER A 89 -6.60 -3.89 -26.85
N GLY A 90 -5.63 -4.09 -27.76
CA GLY A 90 -5.45 -3.25 -28.95
C GLY A 90 -5.53 -3.97 -30.29
N LEU A 91 -6.07 -5.19 -30.31
CA LEU A 91 -6.21 -5.94 -31.53
C LEU A 91 -7.45 -5.51 -32.31
N VAL A 92 -7.25 -4.99 -33.52
CA VAL A 92 -8.34 -4.64 -34.44
C VAL A 92 -8.31 -5.56 -35.66
N LEU A 93 -9.44 -6.18 -36.00
CA LEU A 93 -9.53 -7.13 -37.12
C LEU A 93 -9.87 -6.45 -38.47
N GLY A 94 -10.67 -5.39 -38.47
CA GLY A 94 -11.19 -4.77 -39.70
C GLY A 94 -11.89 -5.78 -40.61
N ASP A 95 -11.66 -5.70 -41.93
CA ASP A 95 -12.20 -6.63 -42.95
C ASP A 95 -11.33 -7.88 -43.18
N TYR A 96 -10.40 -8.19 -42.26
CA TYR A 96 -9.48 -9.30 -42.43
C TYR A 96 -10.20 -10.64 -42.53
N ARG A 97 -9.83 -11.45 -43.54
CA ARG A 97 -10.35 -12.80 -43.74
C ARG A 97 -9.25 -13.82 -43.55
N ASN A 98 -9.48 -14.75 -42.63
CA ASN A 98 -8.56 -15.85 -42.40
C ASN A 98 -8.42 -16.75 -43.64
N PRO A 99 -7.22 -17.24 -43.94
CA PRO A 99 -7.01 -18.25 -44.98
C PRO A 99 -7.84 -19.51 -44.72
N ASP A 100 -8.30 -20.16 -45.79
CA ASP A 100 -8.98 -21.45 -45.68
C ASP A 100 -8.00 -22.52 -45.20
N ALA A 101 -8.35 -23.21 -44.11
CA ALA A 101 -7.55 -24.29 -43.55
C ALA A 101 -7.35 -25.45 -44.56
N ALA A 102 -8.27 -25.65 -45.51
CA ALA A 102 -8.15 -26.67 -46.55
C ALA A 102 -7.01 -26.39 -47.54
N ALA A 103 -6.50 -25.15 -47.61
CA ALA A 103 -5.37 -24.79 -48.46
C ALA A 103 -4.01 -25.25 -47.89
N PHE A 104 -3.97 -25.80 -46.68
CA PHE A 104 -2.74 -26.22 -46.00
C PHE A 104 -2.68 -27.74 -45.88
N SER A 105 -1.52 -28.33 -46.20
CA SER A 105 -1.29 -29.77 -46.03
C SER A 105 -1.24 -30.14 -44.54
N ILE A 106 -1.86 -31.26 -44.16
CA ILE A 106 -1.76 -31.79 -42.79
C ILE A 106 -0.35 -32.34 -42.57
N PRO A 107 0.44 -31.79 -41.63
CA PRO A 107 1.76 -32.32 -41.31
C PRO A 107 1.66 -33.75 -40.75
N THR A 108 2.45 -34.68 -41.28
CA THR A 108 2.41 -36.11 -40.89
C THR A 108 3.40 -36.46 -39.77
N SER A 109 4.36 -35.59 -39.45
CA SER A 109 5.31 -35.78 -38.35
C SER A 109 5.71 -34.42 -37.76
N LEU A 110 5.41 -34.19 -36.49
CA LEU A 110 5.77 -32.99 -35.74
C LEU A 110 6.47 -33.39 -34.44
N PRO A 111 7.50 -32.64 -33.99
CA PRO A 111 8.06 -32.80 -32.65
C PRO A 111 6.98 -32.73 -31.57
N ALA A 112 7.17 -33.45 -30.47
CA ALA A 112 6.24 -33.39 -29.33
C ALA A 112 6.30 -32.03 -28.61
N GLU A 113 7.43 -31.35 -28.68
CA GLU A 113 7.65 -30.01 -28.14
C GLU A 113 8.64 -29.22 -29.00
N VAL A 114 8.50 -27.89 -28.95
CA VAL A 114 9.46 -26.90 -29.43
C VAL A 114 9.57 -25.84 -28.33
N PRO A 115 10.74 -25.65 -27.70
CA PRO A 115 10.92 -24.63 -26.66
C PRO A 115 10.78 -23.21 -27.26
N PRO A 116 10.64 -22.16 -26.42
CA PRO A 116 10.55 -20.78 -26.90
C PRO A 116 11.71 -20.44 -27.86
N LEU A 117 11.35 -19.94 -29.04
CA LEU A 117 12.29 -19.52 -30.08
C LEU A 117 13.02 -18.23 -29.67
N GLY A 118 14.35 -18.26 -29.76
CA GLY A 118 15.21 -17.08 -29.58
C GLY A 118 15.48 -16.69 -28.12
N ASP A 119 16.55 -15.93 -27.91
CA ASP A 119 16.84 -15.26 -26.64
C ASP A 119 16.32 -13.82 -26.74
N LEU A 120 15.24 -13.54 -26.01
CA LEU A 120 14.55 -12.25 -26.06
C LEU A 120 14.82 -11.46 -24.78
N PRO A 121 14.84 -10.11 -24.85
CA PRO A 121 14.93 -9.28 -23.65
C PRO A 121 13.75 -9.56 -22.70
N PRO A 122 13.75 -9.04 -21.45
CA PRO A 122 12.59 -9.13 -20.58
C PRO A 122 11.29 -8.68 -21.28
N PRO A 123 10.13 -9.31 -20.98
CA PRO A 123 8.83 -8.92 -21.53
C PRO A 123 8.57 -7.43 -21.34
N GLY A 124 8.14 -6.77 -22.42
CA GLY A 124 7.72 -5.38 -22.37
C GLY A 124 6.39 -5.21 -21.66
N ASP A 125 6.11 -3.99 -21.20
CA ASP A 125 4.86 -3.62 -20.56
C ASP A 125 4.18 -2.50 -21.36
N GLN A 126 3.06 -2.84 -21.99
CA GLN A 126 2.28 -1.90 -22.78
C GLN A 126 1.54 -0.86 -21.93
N GLY A 127 1.37 -1.13 -20.62
CA GLY A 127 0.56 -0.33 -19.70
C GLY A 127 -0.90 -0.24 -20.10
N VAL A 128 -1.48 0.95 -19.91
CA VAL A 128 -2.89 1.24 -20.23
C VAL A 128 -3.14 1.41 -21.73
N ARG A 129 -2.11 1.43 -22.57
CA ARG A 129 -2.24 1.70 -24.01
C ARG A 129 -2.51 0.45 -24.82
N ASN A 130 -3.21 0.62 -25.94
CA ASN A 130 -3.68 -0.47 -26.80
C ASN A 130 -2.64 -0.90 -27.86
N THR A 131 -1.42 -1.21 -27.44
CA THR A 131 -0.25 -1.41 -28.34
C THR A 131 0.20 -2.86 -28.50
N CYS A 132 -0.57 -3.84 -28.03
CA CYS A 132 -0.22 -5.26 -28.02
C CYS A 132 0.29 -5.81 -29.38
N VAL A 133 -0.26 -5.34 -30.50
CA VAL A 133 0.18 -5.72 -31.86
C VAL A 133 1.63 -5.33 -32.12
N ALA A 134 2.03 -4.11 -31.72
CA ALA A 134 3.38 -3.63 -31.89
C ALA A 134 4.38 -4.46 -31.05
N PHE A 135 4.03 -4.78 -29.81
CA PHE A 135 4.84 -5.65 -28.94
C PHE A 135 5.00 -7.06 -29.50
N ALA A 136 3.90 -7.70 -29.93
CA ALA A 136 3.95 -9.06 -30.48
C ALA A 136 4.80 -9.12 -31.76
N LEU A 137 4.71 -8.09 -32.62
CA LEU A 137 5.47 -8.03 -33.86
C LEU A 137 6.95 -7.68 -33.63
N ALA A 138 7.26 -6.77 -32.70
CA ALA A 138 8.64 -6.48 -32.30
C ALA A 138 9.34 -7.72 -31.75
N ALA A 139 8.67 -8.49 -30.88
CA ALA A 139 9.18 -9.77 -30.39
C ALA A 139 9.41 -10.77 -31.53
N SER A 140 8.45 -10.90 -32.46
CA SER A 140 8.60 -11.76 -33.64
C SER A 140 9.84 -11.37 -34.47
N PHE A 141 10.07 -10.07 -34.68
CA PHE A 141 11.24 -9.58 -35.41
C PHE A 141 12.55 -9.94 -34.71
N GLN A 142 12.61 -9.78 -33.40
CA GLN A 142 13.80 -10.11 -32.60
C GLN A 142 14.17 -11.59 -32.69
N VAL A 143 13.18 -12.49 -32.68
CA VAL A 143 13.39 -13.93 -32.88
C VAL A 143 14.02 -14.20 -34.25
N VAL A 144 13.43 -13.68 -35.33
CA VAL A 144 13.89 -13.98 -36.70
C VAL A 144 15.24 -13.31 -37.02
N SER A 145 15.49 -12.12 -36.47
CA SER A 145 16.78 -11.43 -36.63
C SER A 145 17.89 -11.99 -35.76
N GLN A 146 17.57 -12.84 -34.76
CA GLN A 146 18.50 -13.35 -33.75
C GLN A 146 19.25 -12.23 -33.02
N ALA A 147 18.65 -11.04 -32.95
CA ALA A 147 19.21 -9.86 -32.32
C ALA A 147 18.37 -9.52 -31.07
N PRO A 148 18.93 -9.67 -29.85
CA PRO A 148 18.19 -9.40 -28.61
C PRO A 148 18.01 -7.90 -28.35
N THR A 149 18.46 -7.02 -29.27
CA THR A 149 18.39 -5.57 -29.10
C THR A 149 16.93 -5.12 -29.02
N PRO A 150 16.53 -4.37 -27.98
CA PRO A 150 15.18 -3.82 -27.85
C PRO A 150 14.78 -2.93 -29.04
N LEU A 151 13.62 -3.20 -29.62
CA LEU A 151 13.05 -2.42 -30.73
C LEU A 151 11.98 -1.46 -30.21
N SER A 152 11.74 -0.35 -30.90
CA SER A 152 10.76 0.64 -30.45
C SER A 152 9.33 0.27 -30.83
N GLU A 153 8.57 -0.29 -29.88
CA GLU A 153 7.12 -0.49 -30.05
C GLU A 153 6.38 0.85 -30.20
N GLN A 154 6.94 1.92 -29.62
CA GLN A 154 6.45 3.29 -29.78
C GLN A 154 6.45 3.72 -31.24
N PHE A 155 7.59 3.52 -31.92
CA PHE A 155 7.74 3.85 -33.33
C PHE A 155 6.77 3.05 -34.20
N LEU A 156 6.71 1.74 -33.98
CA LEU A 156 5.87 0.85 -34.77
C LEU A 156 4.40 1.21 -34.60
N TYR A 157 3.93 1.44 -33.37
CA TYR A 157 2.54 1.82 -33.12
C TYR A 157 2.21 3.17 -33.75
N TRP A 158 3.05 4.19 -33.55
CA TRP A 158 2.88 5.50 -34.19
C TRP A 158 2.76 5.36 -35.72
N ALA A 159 3.69 4.64 -36.35
CA ALA A 159 3.71 4.46 -37.80
C ALA A 159 2.45 3.72 -38.30
N CYS A 160 1.87 2.83 -37.50
CA CYS A 160 0.57 2.23 -37.81
C CYS A 160 -0.58 3.25 -37.75
N LYS A 161 -0.59 4.11 -36.73
CA LYS A 161 -1.63 5.15 -36.58
C LYS A 161 -1.64 6.16 -37.72
N GLU A 162 -0.50 6.42 -38.36
CA GLU A 162 -0.42 7.31 -39.53
C GLU A 162 -1.13 6.75 -40.78
N VAL A 163 -1.38 5.42 -40.84
CA VAL A 163 -1.89 4.77 -42.06
C VAL A 163 -3.17 3.97 -41.86
N ASP A 164 -3.47 3.50 -40.65
CA ASP A 164 -4.55 2.54 -40.40
C ASP A 164 -5.95 3.15 -40.35
N GLY A 165 -6.06 4.46 -40.12
CA GLY A 165 -7.32 5.18 -39.99
C GLY A 165 -8.19 4.75 -38.79
N VAL A 166 -7.67 3.94 -37.86
CA VAL A 166 -8.39 3.53 -36.65
C VAL A 166 -8.41 4.72 -35.69
N PRO A 167 -9.58 5.19 -35.23
CA PRO A 167 -9.66 6.37 -34.39
C PRO A 167 -9.05 6.12 -33.00
N GLY A 168 -8.47 7.16 -32.40
CA GLY A 168 -7.96 7.16 -31.03
C GLY A 168 -7.01 6.00 -30.67
N ASP A 169 -6.85 5.76 -29.37
CA ASP A 169 -6.08 4.64 -28.86
C ASP A 169 -6.94 3.36 -28.79
N HIS A 170 -7.58 2.96 -29.89
CA HIS A 170 -8.33 1.68 -29.98
C HIS A 170 -7.45 0.51 -30.42
N GLY A 171 -6.15 0.76 -30.64
CA GLY A 171 -5.20 -0.21 -31.16
C GLY A 171 -5.01 -0.12 -32.67
N THR A 172 -4.57 -1.23 -33.27
CA THR A 172 -4.22 -1.28 -34.69
C THR A 172 -4.44 -2.67 -35.32
N LEU A 173 -4.36 -2.74 -36.65
CA LEU A 173 -4.55 -3.96 -37.42
C LEU A 173 -3.21 -4.69 -37.63
N PRO A 174 -3.11 -5.99 -37.31
CA PRO A 174 -1.88 -6.75 -37.49
C PRO A 174 -1.32 -6.74 -38.90
N LEU A 175 -2.16 -6.89 -39.93
CA LEU A 175 -1.69 -6.81 -41.32
C LEU A 175 -1.07 -5.45 -41.63
N VAL A 176 -1.68 -4.37 -41.16
CA VAL A 176 -1.13 -3.02 -41.34
C VAL A 176 0.21 -2.90 -40.63
N ALA A 177 0.34 -3.43 -39.41
CA ALA A 177 1.60 -3.42 -38.69
C ALA A 177 2.73 -4.19 -39.42
N PHE A 178 2.43 -5.36 -40.00
CA PHE A 178 3.40 -6.10 -40.83
C PHE A 178 3.80 -5.31 -42.08
N GLU A 179 2.84 -4.63 -42.71
CA GLU A 179 3.09 -3.80 -43.90
C GLU A 179 3.90 -2.55 -43.58
N VAL A 180 3.56 -1.83 -42.51
CA VAL A 180 4.34 -0.69 -41.99
C VAL A 180 5.77 -1.12 -41.67
N LEU A 181 5.94 -2.28 -41.04
CA LEU A 181 7.27 -2.81 -40.72
C LEU A 181 8.06 -3.24 -41.97
N ARG A 182 7.39 -3.58 -43.08
CA ARG A 182 8.01 -3.85 -44.40
C ARG A 182 8.40 -2.54 -45.11
N GLU A 183 7.53 -1.55 -45.10
CA GLU A 183 7.66 -0.30 -45.87
C GLU A 183 8.48 0.79 -45.17
N THR A 184 8.36 0.91 -43.85
CA THR A 184 9.03 1.94 -43.04
C THR A 184 10.18 1.31 -42.26
N GLY A 185 9.92 0.18 -41.61
CA GLY A 185 10.84 -0.50 -40.69
C GLY A 185 10.64 -0.07 -39.24
N ILE A 186 11.60 -0.39 -38.37
CA ILE A 186 11.53 -0.12 -36.92
C ILE A 186 12.89 0.35 -36.37
N CYS A 187 12.88 1.40 -35.55
CA CYS A 187 14.08 1.87 -34.87
C CYS A 187 14.33 1.12 -33.55
N LEU A 188 15.46 1.40 -32.90
CA LEU A 188 15.73 0.84 -31.57
C LEU A 188 14.90 1.54 -30.50
N ALA A 189 14.57 0.79 -29.43
CA ALA A 189 13.93 1.36 -28.24
C ALA A 189 14.80 2.43 -27.56
N GLU A 190 16.13 2.36 -27.73
CA GLU A 190 17.05 3.39 -27.25
C GLU A 190 16.84 4.73 -27.97
N THR A 191 16.54 4.68 -29.28
CA THR A 191 16.32 5.88 -30.11
C THR A 191 14.96 6.51 -29.86
N TRP A 192 13.91 5.70 -29.68
CA TRP A 192 12.61 6.18 -29.23
C TRP A 192 11.99 5.25 -28.18
N PRO A 193 12.16 5.55 -26.88
CA PRO A 193 11.65 4.71 -25.79
C PRO A 193 10.13 4.63 -25.75
N TYR A 194 9.61 3.49 -25.29
CA TYR A 194 8.18 3.29 -25.09
C TYR A 194 7.64 4.07 -23.89
N ALA A 195 6.52 4.76 -24.08
CA ALA A 195 5.77 5.43 -23.03
C ALA A 195 4.46 4.65 -22.75
N PRO A 196 4.33 3.94 -21.61
CA PRO A 196 3.16 3.11 -21.32
C PRO A 196 1.91 3.90 -20.91
N SER A 197 2.04 5.21 -20.68
CA SER A 197 0.97 6.12 -20.27
C SER A 197 1.29 7.58 -20.67
N PRO A 198 0.30 8.49 -20.67
CA PRO A 198 -1.14 8.24 -20.53
C PRO A 198 -1.73 7.51 -21.76
N ARG A 199 -3.00 7.12 -21.67
CA ARG A 199 -3.81 6.78 -22.85
C ARG A 199 -4.28 8.10 -23.47
N ASP A 200 -3.79 8.43 -24.67
CA ASP A 200 -4.11 9.67 -25.38
C ASP A 200 -4.95 9.36 -26.63
N HIS A 201 -6.21 9.78 -26.62
CA HIS A 201 -7.11 9.55 -27.76
C HIS A 201 -6.86 10.53 -28.92
N ASP A 202 -6.26 11.69 -28.67
CA ASP A 202 -6.01 12.71 -29.69
C ASP A 202 -4.64 12.50 -30.36
N ASN A 203 -3.68 11.92 -29.63
CA ASN A 203 -2.37 11.53 -30.15
C ASN A 203 -2.00 10.10 -29.72
N PRO A 204 -2.68 9.05 -30.21
CA PRO A 204 -2.48 7.67 -29.76
C PRO A 204 -1.05 7.14 -30.02
N GLY A 205 -0.37 7.65 -31.04
CA GLY A 205 1.02 7.30 -31.35
C GLY A 205 2.07 8.03 -30.50
N HIS A 206 1.68 8.99 -29.65
CA HIS A 206 2.56 9.96 -28.97
C HIS A 206 3.62 10.55 -29.90
N GLY A 207 3.24 10.81 -31.15
CA GLY A 207 4.15 11.27 -32.21
C GLY A 207 4.31 12.79 -32.25
N PRO A 208 5.23 13.28 -33.10
CA PRO A 208 6.04 12.52 -34.07
C PRO A 208 7.37 11.96 -33.49
N PRO A 209 8.01 10.97 -34.14
CA PRO A 209 9.32 10.44 -33.77
C PRO A 209 10.46 11.46 -33.91
N PRO A 210 11.54 11.32 -33.12
CA PRO A 210 12.78 12.04 -33.37
C PRO A 210 13.37 11.69 -34.76
N PRO A 211 14.06 12.62 -35.45
CA PRO A 211 14.60 12.39 -36.80
C PRO A 211 15.53 11.16 -36.88
N GLU A 212 16.28 10.88 -35.81
CA GLU A 212 17.16 9.72 -35.70
C GLU A 212 16.37 8.42 -35.84
N ALA A 213 15.20 8.32 -35.18
CA ALA A 213 14.34 7.15 -35.28
C ALA A 213 13.84 6.93 -36.71
N GLN A 214 13.48 8.00 -37.42
CA GLN A 214 13.06 7.91 -38.83
C GLN A 214 14.19 7.48 -39.75
N SER A 215 15.43 7.97 -39.50
CA SER A 215 16.61 7.57 -40.27
C SER A 215 17.05 6.13 -40.00
N GLU A 216 16.81 5.64 -38.78
CA GLU A 216 17.22 4.32 -38.33
C GLU A 216 16.22 3.23 -38.74
N ALA A 217 14.91 3.53 -38.73
CA ALA A 217 13.86 2.54 -38.96
C ALA A 217 14.05 1.70 -40.24
N PRO A 218 14.43 2.27 -41.41
CA PRO A 218 14.64 1.50 -42.63
C PRO A 218 15.72 0.42 -42.54
N LEU A 219 16.60 0.46 -41.53
CA LEU A 219 17.64 -0.55 -41.32
C LEU A 219 17.06 -1.89 -40.86
N ARG A 220 15.82 -1.93 -40.34
CA ARG A 220 15.19 -3.15 -39.78
C ARG A 220 13.80 -3.32 -40.38
N ARG A 221 13.64 -4.23 -41.33
CA ARG A 221 12.40 -4.42 -42.10
C ARG A 221 11.96 -5.87 -42.20
N VAL A 222 10.66 -6.10 -42.30
CA VAL A 222 10.13 -7.41 -42.68
C VAL A 222 10.34 -7.62 -44.18
N GLU A 223 10.80 -8.82 -44.57
CA GLU A 223 10.88 -9.22 -45.99
C GLU A 223 9.75 -10.17 -46.38
N ARG A 224 9.37 -11.09 -45.47
CA ARG A 224 8.37 -12.11 -45.77
C ARG A 224 7.61 -12.54 -44.52
N PHE A 225 6.28 -12.56 -44.62
CA PHE A 225 5.35 -13.08 -43.62
C PHE A 225 4.19 -13.81 -44.29
N HIS A 226 3.48 -14.66 -43.54
CA HIS A 226 2.41 -15.52 -44.06
C HIS A 226 1.17 -15.47 -43.18
N PRO A 227 -0.01 -15.18 -43.75
CA PRO A 227 -1.29 -15.45 -43.12
C PRO A 227 -1.50 -16.95 -42.89
N LEU A 228 -2.00 -17.31 -41.71
CA LEU A 228 -2.29 -18.68 -41.33
C LEU A 228 -3.73 -18.84 -40.81
N PRO A 229 -4.34 -20.05 -40.94
CA PRO A 229 -5.59 -20.37 -40.29
C PRO A 229 -5.37 -20.46 -38.76
N PRO A 230 -5.92 -19.53 -37.95
CA PRO A 230 -5.60 -19.44 -36.51
C PRO A 230 -6.08 -20.66 -35.71
N ASN A 231 -7.13 -21.34 -36.19
CA ASN A 231 -7.75 -22.45 -35.47
C ASN A 231 -7.15 -23.82 -35.84
N ASN A 232 -6.19 -23.87 -36.78
CA ASN A 232 -5.55 -25.12 -37.21
C ASN A 232 -4.24 -25.37 -36.45
N ILE A 233 -4.35 -26.06 -35.32
CA ILE A 233 -3.25 -26.34 -34.38
C ILE A 233 -2.03 -26.99 -35.07
N ASN A 234 -2.26 -27.94 -35.97
CA ASN A 234 -1.15 -28.64 -36.63
C ASN A 234 -0.37 -27.72 -37.58
N VAL A 235 -1.06 -26.80 -38.26
CA VAL A 235 -0.40 -25.80 -39.13
C VAL A 235 0.43 -24.84 -38.29
N LEU A 236 -0.09 -24.34 -37.17
CA LEU A 236 0.66 -23.46 -36.28
C LEU A 236 1.91 -24.15 -35.72
N LYS A 237 1.80 -25.42 -35.31
CA LYS A 237 2.92 -26.23 -34.83
C LYS A 237 3.99 -26.44 -35.90
N ASP A 238 3.59 -26.75 -37.13
CA ASP A 238 4.51 -26.92 -38.28
C ASP A 238 5.30 -25.65 -38.56
N VAL A 239 4.65 -24.49 -38.47
CA VAL A 239 5.30 -23.19 -38.67
C VAL A 239 6.29 -22.87 -37.54
N ILE A 240 5.91 -23.08 -36.29
CA ILE A 240 6.82 -22.89 -35.15
C ILE A 240 8.01 -23.85 -35.24
N ALA A 241 7.79 -25.11 -35.65
CA ALA A 241 8.86 -26.10 -35.83
C ALA A 241 9.88 -25.72 -36.93
N LYS A 242 9.49 -24.85 -37.87
CA LYS A 242 10.41 -24.25 -38.87
C LYS A 242 11.21 -23.06 -38.32
N GLY A 243 10.96 -22.66 -37.07
CA GLY A 243 11.60 -21.52 -36.42
C GLY A 243 10.94 -20.18 -36.71
N TRP A 244 9.68 -20.17 -37.16
CA TRP A 244 8.96 -18.92 -37.49
C TRP A 244 8.02 -18.55 -36.33
N PRO A 245 8.23 -17.41 -35.64
CA PRO A 245 7.29 -16.93 -34.62
C PRO A 245 5.98 -16.50 -35.28
N ILE A 246 4.89 -16.60 -34.53
CA ILE A 246 3.54 -16.31 -35.02
C ILE A 246 2.89 -15.25 -34.14
N LEU A 247 2.52 -14.11 -34.71
CA LEU A 247 1.61 -13.18 -34.06
C LEU A 247 0.21 -13.78 -34.13
N VAL A 248 -0.42 -13.97 -32.97
CA VAL A 248 -1.79 -14.48 -32.87
C VAL A 248 -2.70 -13.48 -32.17
N GLY A 249 -3.96 -13.47 -32.58
CA GLY A 249 -5.03 -12.71 -31.95
C GLY A 249 -6.01 -13.63 -31.21
N LEU A 250 -6.40 -13.25 -30.00
CA LEU A 250 -7.36 -13.97 -29.15
C LEU A 250 -8.33 -12.97 -28.50
N ASP A 251 -9.59 -13.34 -28.30
CA ASP A 251 -10.48 -12.57 -27.41
C ASP A 251 -10.15 -12.90 -25.96
N ILE A 252 -9.80 -11.89 -25.18
CA ILE A 252 -9.44 -12.08 -23.77
C ILE A 252 -10.66 -11.88 -22.88
N ARG A 253 -10.65 -12.56 -21.74
CA ARG A 253 -11.74 -12.53 -20.75
C ARG A 253 -11.19 -12.03 -19.43
N GLU A 254 -12.09 -11.60 -18.54
CA GLU A 254 -11.69 -11.02 -17.25
C GLU A 254 -10.69 -11.87 -16.45
N HIS A 255 -10.78 -13.20 -16.53
CA HIS A 255 -9.84 -14.11 -15.85
C HIS A 255 -8.36 -13.94 -16.23
N TRP A 256 -8.05 -13.31 -17.37
CA TRP A 256 -6.67 -13.06 -17.78
C TRP A 256 -6.00 -12.02 -16.87
N GLU A 257 -6.80 -11.10 -16.32
CA GLU A 257 -6.36 -10.00 -15.45
C GLU A 257 -6.61 -10.30 -13.97
N ASP A 258 -7.67 -11.05 -13.65
CA ASP A 258 -8.16 -11.20 -12.28
C ASP A 258 -8.07 -12.63 -11.70
N SER A 259 -7.50 -13.59 -12.44
CA SER A 259 -7.27 -14.95 -11.94
C SER A 259 -5.81 -15.25 -11.66
N TRP A 260 -5.53 -15.83 -10.49
CA TRP A 260 -4.17 -16.23 -10.11
C TRP A 260 -3.56 -17.22 -11.11
N GLN A 261 -4.37 -18.12 -11.67
CA GLN A 261 -3.93 -19.05 -12.70
C GLN A 261 -3.31 -18.33 -13.91
N ALA A 262 -3.96 -17.26 -14.40
CA ALA A 262 -3.42 -16.47 -15.50
C ALA A 262 -2.26 -15.58 -15.06
N THR A 263 -2.43 -14.76 -14.03
CA THR A 263 -1.43 -13.73 -13.71
C THR A 263 -0.20 -14.24 -12.99
N HIS A 264 -0.23 -15.42 -12.38
CA HIS A 264 0.93 -16.02 -11.72
C HIS A 264 1.56 -17.12 -12.57
N LEU A 265 0.76 -18.05 -13.10
CA LEU A 265 1.28 -19.18 -13.88
C LEU A 265 1.36 -18.88 -15.38
N GLY A 266 0.67 -17.85 -15.87
CA GLY A 266 0.50 -17.62 -17.30
C GLY A 266 -0.39 -18.65 -18.00
N ARG A 267 -1.08 -19.53 -17.25
CA ARG A 267 -1.94 -20.58 -17.81
C ARG A 267 -3.32 -20.00 -18.13
N LEU A 268 -3.65 -19.92 -19.41
CA LEU A 268 -4.96 -19.46 -19.84
C LEU A 268 -5.96 -20.59 -19.90
N ARG A 269 -7.22 -20.33 -19.57
CA ARG A 269 -8.29 -21.32 -19.66
C ARG A 269 -9.43 -20.84 -20.57
N PRO A 270 -10.26 -21.76 -21.06
CA PRO A 270 -11.58 -21.39 -21.55
C PRO A 270 -12.36 -20.58 -20.51
N ALA A 271 -13.15 -19.63 -21.00
CA ALA A 271 -13.95 -18.74 -20.15
C ALA A 271 -15.00 -19.53 -19.36
N LEU A 272 -15.21 -19.17 -18.10
CA LEU A 272 -16.40 -19.63 -17.38
C LEU A 272 -17.65 -18.89 -17.90
N PRO A 273 -18.85 -19.48 -17.73
CA PRO A 273 -20.10 -18.77 -17.98
C PRO A 273 -20.11 -17.41 -17.29
N GLY A 274 -20.61 -16.38 -17.98
CA GLY A 274 -20.78 -15.06 -17.39
C GLY A 274 -19.54 -14.19 -17.27
N GLU A 275 -18.36 -14.68 -17.67
CA GLU A 275 -17.15 -13.85 -17.68
C GLU A 275 -17.26 -12.69 -18.67
N ARG A 276 -16.86 -11.48 -18.27
CA ARG A 276 -16.86 -10.31 -19.16
C ARG A 276 -15.85 -10.47 -20.30
N ASP A 277 -16.27 -10.03 -21.49
CA ASP A 277 -15.42 -9.85 -22.66
C ASP A 277 -14.61 -8.55 -22.52
N ARG A 278 -13.31 -8.64 -22.78
CA ARG A 278 -12.34 -7.54 -22.68
C ARG A 278 -11.78 -7.14 -24.05
N GLY A 279 -12.24 -7.76 -25.13
CA GLY A 279 -11.83 -7.48 -26.50
C GLY A 279 -10.59 -8.27 -26.93
N GLY A 280 -10.12 -7.96 -28.13
CA GLY A 280 -9.03 -8.68 -28.77
C GLY A 280 -7.64 -8.27 -28.26
N HIS A 281 -6.77 -9.26 -28.09
CA HIS A 281 -5.37 -9.09 -27.68
C HIS A 281 -4.42 -9.86 -28.59
N ALA A 282 -3.22 -9.30 -28.79
CA ALA A 282 -2.19 -9.91 -29.62
C ALA A 282 -1.04 -10.48 -28.78
N LEU A 283 -0.64 -11.72 -29.08
CA LEU A 283 0.50 -12.41 -28.45
C LEU A 283 1.47 -12.92 -29.52
N CYS A 284 2.72 -13.17 -29.14
CA CYS A 284 3.71 -13.79 -30.02
C CYS A 284 3.93 -15.25 -29.63
N LEU A 285 3.49 -16.22 -30.44
CA LEU A 285 3.80 -17.64 -30.23
C LEU A 285 5.27 -17.91 -30.52
N LEU A 286 5.94 -18.52 -29.55
CA LEU A 286 7.36 -18.84 -29.57
C LEU A 286 7.63 -20.33 -29.50
N GLY A 287 6.69 -21.14 -29.05
CA GLY A 287 6.92 -22.57 -28.83
C GLY A 287 5.62 -23.33 -28.63
N TYR A 288 5.73 -24.64 -28.44
CA TYR A 288 4.59 -25.48 -28.04
C TYR A 288 5.05 -26.73 -27.29
N ARG A 289 4.16 -27.31 -26.50
CA ARG A 289 4.37 -28.58 -25.80
C ARG A 289 3.10 -29.42 -25.83
N ASN A 290 3.22 -30.68 -26.24
CA ASN A 290 2.15 -31.66 -26.05
C ASN A 290 2.08 -32.05 -24.57
N ASP A 291 0.90 -31.93 -23.97
CA ASP A 291 0.65 -32.20 -22.56
C ASP A 291 -0.78 -32.74 -22.41
N PRO A 292 -0.96 -34.04 -22.08
CA PRO A 292 -2.28 -34.64 -21.90
C PRO A 292 -3.11 -34.00 -20.78
N SER A 293 -2.48 -33.30 -19.84
CA SER A 293 -3.18 -32.57 -18.76
C SER A 293 -3.75 -31.23 -19.20
N ALA A 294 -3.35 -30.73 -20.39
CA ALA A 294 -3.82 -29.47 -20.94
C ALA A 294 -5.06 -29.64 -21.83
N PRO A 295 -6.03 -28.70 -21.80
CA PRO A 295 -7.19 -28.73 -22.68
C PRO A 295 -6.80 -28.82 -24.18
N GLY A 296 -7.17 -29.93 -24.81
CA GLY A 296 -6.82 -30.20 -26.22
C GLY A 296 -5.49 -30.95 -26.42
N GLY A 297 -4.85 -31.44 -25.36
CA GLY A 297 -3.67 -32.32 -25.42
C GLY A 297 -2.33 -31.59 -25.53
N GLY A 298 -2.30 -30.28 -25.25
CA GLY A 298 -1.09 -29.47 -25.19
C GLY A 298 -1.38 -27.98 -25.23
N TYR A 299 -0.31 -27.18 -25.30
CA TYR A 299 -0.39 -25.72 -25.32
C TYR A 299 0.72 -25.09 -26.15
N PHE A 300 0.47 -23.88 -26.64
CA PHE A 300 1.48 -22.99 -27.18
C PHE A 300 2.11 -22.16 -26.05
N ILE A 301 3.39 -21.86 -26.20
CA ILE A 301 4.11 -20.92 -25.35
C ILE A 301 4.15 -19.59 -26.10
N ALA A 302 3.52 -18.58 -25.53
CA ALA A 302 3.34 -17.26 -26.12
C ALA A 302 3.98 -16.19 -25.24
N ARG A 303 4.55 -15.15 -25.83
CA ARG A 303 5.02 -13.97 -25.12
C ARG A 303 3.92 -12.92 -25.06
N ASN A 304 3.60 -12.50 -23.84
CA ASN A 304 2.66 -11.42 -23.55
C ASN A 304 3.39 -10.07 -23.43
N SER A 305 2.64 -8.98 -23.36
CA SER A 305 3.11 -7.58 -23.30
C SER A 305 2.68 -6.85 -22.04
N TRP A 306 2.51 -7.57 -20.93
CA TRP A 306 2.07 -7.04 -19.62
C TRP A 306 3.19 -7.07 -18.56
N GLY A 307 4.44 -6.96 -19.01
CA GLY A 307 5.62 -6.94 -18.14
C GLY A 307 6.01 -8.30 -17.55
N ALA A 308 7.15 -8.31 -16.87
CA ALA A 308 7.72 -9.52 -16.24
C ALA A 308 7.11 -9.87 -14.87
N THR A 309 6.29 -8.98 -14.31
CA THR A 309 5.55 -9.24 -13.07
C THR A 309 4.34 -10.13 -13.31
N TRP A 310 3.73 -10.03 -14.49
CA TRP A 310 2.69 -10.96 -14.94
C TRP A 310 3.32 -12.31 -15.32
N ALA A 311 2.64 -13.39 -14.95
CA ALA A 311 3.08 -14.77 -15.11
C ALA A 311 4.49 -15.07 -14.55
N ASN A 312 4.87 -14.41 -13.44
CA ASN A 312 6.20 -14.55 -12.86
C ASN A 312 6.53 -15.96 -12.33
N GLY A 313 5.52 -16.80 -12.11
CA GLY A 313 5.64 -18.19 -11.71
C GLY A 313 5.58 -19.18 -12.88
N ASN A 314 5.52 -18.70 -14.13
CA ASN A 314 5.46 -19.56 -15.32
C ASN A 314 6.77 -20.36 -15.48
N SER A 315 6.62 -21.67 -15.75
CA SER A 315 7.74 -22.60 -15.88
C SER A 315 8.68 -22.33 -17.06
N ASP A 316 8.21 -21.66 -18.12
CA ASP A 316 9.00 -21.31 -19.29
C ASP A 316 9.59 -19.88 -19.21
N GLY A 317 9.20 -19.10 -18.19
CA GLY A 317 9.76 -17.77 -17.90
C GLY A 317 8.70 -16.69 -17.63
N PRO A 318 9.07 -15.61 -16.90
CA PRO A 318 8.15 -14.51 -16.57
C PRO A 318 7.61 -13.82 -17.83
N GLY A 319 6.36 -13.33 -17.77
CA GLY A 319 5.64 -12.69 -18.89
C GLY A 319 5.32 -13.61 -20.08
N LEU A 320 5.63 -14.91 -19.98
CA LEU A 320 5.14 -15.91 -20.92
C LEU A 320 3.79 -16.46 -20.51
N CYS A 321 3.07 -16.93 -21.52
CA CYS A 321 1.71 -17.41 -21.45
C CYS A 321 1.63 -18.80 -22.05
N HIS A 322 0.91 -19.71 -21.39
CA HIS A 322 0.54 -21.01 -21.93
C HIS A 322 -0.89 -20.94 -22.47
N VAL A 323 -1.02 -21.02 -23.79
CA VAL A 323 -2.30 -21.00 -24.50
C VAL A 323 -2.69 -22.43 -24.88
N PRO A 324 -3.69 -23.06 -24.24
CA PRO A 324 -4.02 -24.45 -24.55
C PRO A 324 -4.58 -24.61 -25.97
N TYR A 325 -4.30 -25.75 -26.61
CA TYR A 325 -4.69 -26.01 -28.00
C TYR A 325 -6.21 -25.89 -28.20
N ARG A 326 -7.01 -26.31 -27.22
CA ARG A 326 -8.47 -26.13 -27.28
C ARG A 326 -8.87 -24.67 -27.33
N LEU A 327 -8.25 -23.81 -26.51
CA LEU A 327 -8.54 -22.37 -26.50
C LEU A 327 -8.15 -21.73 -27.82
N MET A 328 -6.96 -22.04 -28.35
CA MET A 328 -6.53 -21.56 -29.66
C MET A 328 -7.47 -22.00 -30.78
N HIS A 329 -7.93 -23.26 -30.76
CA HIS A 329 -8.87 -23.78 -31.77
C HIS A 329 -10.24 -23.07 -31.72
N SER A 330 -10.74 -22.71 -30.54
CA SER A 330 -12.06 -22.09 -30.39
C SER A 330 -12.06 -20.57 -30.47
N ASN A 331 -10.94 -19.92 -30.13
CA ASN A 331 -10.85 -18.48 -29.89
C ASN A 331 -9.75 -17.78 -30.73
N GLY A 332 -9.10 -18.51 -31.65
CA GLY A 332 -8.12 -17.93 -32.56
C GLY A 332 -8.78 -16.96 -33.54
N LEU A 333 -8.48 -15.67 -33.43
CA LEU A 333 -9.03 -14.63 -34.30
C LEU A 333 -8.20 -14.45 -35.57
N LEU A 334 -6.87 -14.49 -35.45
CA LEU A 334 -5.92 -14.40 -36.56
C LEU A 334 -4.57 -15.01 -36.18
N ALA A 335 -3.81 -15.39 -37.21
CA ALA A 335 -2.43 -15.84 -37.08
C ALA A 335 -1.60 -15.34 -38.27
N LEU A 336 -0.47 -14.68 -38.00
CA LEU A 336 0.49 -14.18 -38.99
C LEU A 336 1.89 -14.65 -38.60
N ALA A 337 2.52 -15.45 -39.45
CA ALA A 337 3.88 -15.95 -39.21
C ALA A 337 4.93 -15.07 -39.86
N LEU A 338 6.00 -14.76 -39.14
CA LEU A 338 7.14 -14.02 -39.67
C LEU A 338 8.23 -15.00 -40.11
N GLU A 339 8.51 -15.08 -41.41
CA GLU A 339 9.54 -15.97 -41.96
C GLU A 339 10.91 -15.29 -42.01
N ARG A 340 10.95 -14.03 -42.48
CA ARG A 340 12.23 -13.38 -42.83
C ARG A 340 12.22 -11.88 -42.62
N VAL A 341 13.33 -11.40 -42.06
CA VAL A 341 13.60 -9.98 -41.81
C VAL A 341 14.95 -9.57 -42.39
N ARG A 342 15.13 -8.26 -42.57
CA ARG A 342 16.37 -7.64 -43.01
C ARG A 342 16.87 -6.70 -41.92
N VAL A 343 18.13 -6.89 -41.52
CA VAL A 343 18.87 -5.95 -40.66
C VAL A 343 20.08 -5.46 -41.43
N ALA A 344 20.12 -4.16 -41.74
CA ALA A 344 21.23 -3.51 -42.43
C ALA A 344 22.20 -2.87 -41.42
N THR A 345 23.50 -2.89 -41.72
CA THR A 345 24.52 -2.22 -40.92
C THR A 345 24.46 -0.71 -41.17
N PRO A 346 24.43 0.16 -40.14
CA PRO A 346 24.50 1.60 -40.35
C PRO A 346 25.82 1.97 -41.04
N PRO A 347 25.83 2.96 -41.94
CA PRO A 347 27.08 3.42 -42.56
C PRO A 347 28.05 3.93 -41.48
N PRO A 348 29.37 3.69 -41.62
CA PRO A 348 30.35 4.16 -40.64
C PRO A 348 30.28 5.69 -40.54
N ARG A 349 30.13 6.19 -39.31
CA ARG A 349 30.14 7.63 -39.03
C ARG A 349 31.52 8.18 -39.43
N PRO A 350 31.62 9.18 -40.32
CA PRO A 350 32.90 9.74 -40.70
C PRO A 350 33.59 10.36 -39.47
N PRO A 351 34.93 10.25 -39.35
CA PRO A 351 35.66 10.79 -38.21
C PRO A 351 35.59 12.32 -38.20
N ASP A 352 35.48 12.89 -37.00
CA ASP A 352 35.45 14.33 -36.72
C ASP A 352 36.53 15.07 -37.51
N ALA A 353 36.11 15.88 -38.48
CA ALA A 353 36.93 16.91 -39.10
C ALA A 353 36.58 18.24 -38.45
N SER A 354 37.47 18.71 -37.58
CA SER A 354 37.39 20.01 -36.97
C SER A 354 37.89 21.10 -37.94
N VAL A 355 37.18 22.24 -37.90
CA VAL A 355 37.59 23.62 -38.25
C VAL A 355 37.81 23.99 -39.74
N GLY A 356 36.95 24.88 -40.25
CA GLY A 356 37.44 25.95 -41.14
C GLY A 356 36.49 26.54 -42.21
N LYS A 357 35.79 27.62 -41.84
CA LYS A 357 35.44 28.83 -42.63
C LYS A 357 34.41 28.77 -43.79
N ALA A 358 33.21 29.24 -43.44
CA ALA A 358 32.49 30.42 -43.95
C ALA A 358 32.08 30.54 -45.43
N GLY A 359 30.75 30.69 -45.64
CA GLY A 359 30.16 31.34 -46.82
C GLY A 359 28.64 31.11 -47.00
N GLN A 360 27.81 31.91 -46.32
CA GLN A 360 26.47 32.47 -46.67
C GLN A 360 25.72 31.87 -47.90
N ALA A 361 24.43 31.55 -47.91
CA ALA A 361 23.26 32.14 -47.23
C ALA A 361 22.02 31.22 -47.35
N ALA A 362 21.17 31.16 -46.31
CA ALA A 362 19.69 31.07 -46.38
C ALA A 362 19.08 31.03 -44.95
N GLN A 363 18.41 32.10 -44.55
CA GLN A 363 17.43 32.15 -43.44
C GLN A 363 16.08 31.58 -43.97
N ALA A 364 15.16 30.97 -43.21
CA ALA A 364 14.78 31.16 -41.82
C ALA A 364 13.96 29.96 -41.26
N ALA A 365 14.34 29.48 -40.07
CA ALA A 365 13.51 28.99 -38.96
C ALA A 365 14.40 29.08 -37.70
N PRO A 366 13.89 29.45 -36.50
CA PRO A 366 14.77 29.67 -35.34
C PRO A 366 15.40 28.34 -34.93
N ASP A 367 16.71 28.25 -35.12
CA ASP A 367 17.53 27.09 -34.78
C ASP A 367 17.42 26.83 -33.27
N LEU A 368 17.00 25.62 -32.91
CA LEU A 368 16.92 25.16 -31.53
C LEU A 368 18.26 25.36 -30.80
N ALA A 369 19.38 25.34 -31.53
CA ALA A 369 20.70 25.65 -30.99
C ALA A 369 20.85 27.13 -30.58
N GLN A 370 20.18 28.06 -31.26
CA GLN A 370 20.18 29.48 -30.90
C GLN A 370 19.33 29.72 -29.65
N LEU A 371 18.16 29.11 -29.56
CA LEU A 371 17.33 29.14 -28.34
C LEU A 371 18.03 28.45 -27.15
N TYR A 372 18.76 27.35 -27.41
CA TYR A 372 19.55 26.68 -26.40
C TYR A 372 20.78 27.49 -25.97
N ALA A 373 21.44 28.18 -26.90
CA ALA A 373 22.53 29.10 -26.60
C ALA A 373 22.03 30.31 -25.81
N GLU A 374 20.89 30.90 -26.19
CA GLU A 374 20.24 31.97 -25.44
C GLU A 374 19.82 31.50 -24.04
N ALA A 375 19.25 30.30 -23.91
CA ALA A 375 18.89 29.73 -22.62
C ALA A 375 20.11 29.47 -21.73
N LYS A 376 21.21 28.99 -22.32
CA LYS A 376 22.48 28.76 -21.60
C LYS A 376 23.10 30.09 -21.17
N GLU A 377 23.05 31.11 -22.03
CA GLU A 377 23.53 32.45 -21.70
C GLU A 377 22.65 33.15 -20.66
N LEU A 378 21.33 32.96 -20.71
CA LEU A 378 20.41 33.44 -19.69
C LEU A 378 20.67 32.76 -18.34
N HIS A 379 20.93 31.44 -18.36
CA HIS A 379 21.29 30.67 -17.17
C HIS A 379 22.63 31.12 -16.59
N THR A 380 23.64 31.37 -17.43
CA THR A 380 24.92 31.94 -16.98
C THR A 380 24.76 33.34 -16.42
N ARG A 381 23.97 34.21 -17.06
CA ARG A 381 23.67 35.55 -16.55
C ARG A 381 22.90 35.51 -15.25
N MET A 382 21.98 34.56 -15.08
CA MET A 382 21.23 34.37 -13.86
C MET A 382 22.13 33.81 -12.74
N GLY A 383 23.04 32.88 -13.05
CA GLY A 383 24.09 32.43 -12.13
C GLY A 383 25.00 33.57 -11.66
N LEU A 384 25.46 34.42 -12.58
CA LEU A 384 26.26 35.61 -12.25
C LEU A 384 25.46 36.66 -11.45
N LEU A 385 24.15 36.79 -11.71
CA LEU A 385 23.26 37.65 -10.91
C LEU A 385 23.08 37.09 -9.50
N VAL A 386 22.90 35.78 -9.36
CA VAL A 386 22.80 35.08 -8.07
C VAL A 386 24.10 35.22 -7.29
N GLU A 387 25.27 35.10 -7.93
CA GLU A 387 26.57 35.34 -7.27
C GLU A 387 26.75 36.81 -6.85
N ARG A 388 26.33 37.77 -7.68
CA ARG A 388 26.34 39.19 -7.31
C ARG A 388 25.37 39.51 -6.17
N LEU A 389 24.19 38.90 -6.16
CA LEU A 389 23.22 39.03 -5.07
C LEU A 389 23.75 38.37 -3.78
N ALA A 390 24.39 37.21 -3.88
CA ALA A 390 25.05 36.54 -2.76
C ALA A 390 26.21 37.39 -2.19
N GLY A 391 26.99 38.03 -3.06
CA GLY A 391 28.05 38.96 -2.66
C GLY A 391 27.54 40.28 -2.07
N LEU A 392 26.29 40.67 -2.36
CA LEU A 392 25.62 41.81 -1.70
C LEU A 392 24.99 41.44 -0.36
N LEU A 393 24.86 40.13 -0.06
CA LEU A 393 24.28 39.58 1.18
C LEU A 393 25.35 39.18 2.21
N ASP A 394 26.65 39.25 1.88
CA ASP A 394 27.75 39.00 2.82
C ASP A 394 28.80 40.14 2.79
N PRO A 395 28.83 41.03 3.80
CA PRO A 395 29.78 42.14 3.85
C PRO A 395 31.21 41.74 4.26
N SER A 396 31.56 40.44 4.35
CA SER A 396 32.83 40.01 4.97
C SER A 396 33.81 39.17 4.13
N ALA A 397 33.52 38.82 2.87
CA ALA A 397 34.38 37.88 2.12
C ALA A 397 35.32 38.56 1.10
N ALA A 398 36.64 38.53 1.36
CA ALA A 398 37.70 39.00 0.46
C ALA A 398 37.98 38.02 -0.71
N PRO A 399 38.39 38.51 -1.90
CA PRO A 399 38.50 37.67 -3.10
C PRO A 399 39.80 36.84 -3.14
N ARG A 400 39.69 35.56 -3.53
CA ARG A 400 40.84 34.67 -3.79
C ARG A 400 41.22 34.69 -5.29
N PRO A 401 42.51 34.60 -5.65
CA PRO A 401 42.95 34.67 -7.04
C PRO A 401 42.98 33.29 -7.74
N ASN A 402 42.73 33.30 -9.05
CA ASN A 402 42.77 32.14 -9.96
C ASN A 402 44.19 31.56 -10.12
N PRO A 403 44.34 30.22 -10.24
CA PRO A 403 45.57 29.63 -10.75
C PRO A 403 45.52 29.39 -12.27
N ALA A 404 46.67 29.62 -12.91
CA ALA A 404 46.95 29.51 -14.35
C ALA A 404 47.23 28.06 -14.80
N PRO A 405 47.30 27.76 -16.13
CA PRO A 405 47.23 26.40 -16.64
C PRO A 405 48.58 25.73 -17.00
N ALA A 406 48.59 24.41 -16.79
CA ALA A 406 49.27 23.29 -17.48
C ALA A 406 50.80 23.29 -17.78
N ALA A 407 51.46 22.17 -17.40
CA ALA A 407 52.62 21.61 -18.09
C ALA A 407 52.67 20.06 -17.94
N LEU A 408 53.06 19.38 -19.03
CA LEU A 408 53.29 17.92 -19.20
C LEU A 408 54.82 17.60 -19.11
N PRO A 409 55.32 16.35 -19.28
CA PRO A 409 55.78 15.47 -18.20
C PRO A 409 57.29 15.15 -18.28
N ASP A 410 57.90 14.53 -17.26
CA ASP A 410 59.10 13.71 -17.49
C ASP A 410 59.42 12.67 -16.40
N GLN A 411 60.17 11.65 -16.82
CA GLN A 411 60.49 10.36 -16.22
C GLN A 411 61.54 10.40 -15.08
N ALA A 412 61.47 9.44 -14.14
CA ALA A 412 62.60 8.58 -13.71
C ALA A 412 62.31 7.73 -12.43
N GLU A 413 62.41 6.41 -12.61
CA GLU A 413 63.07 5.39 -11.78
C GLU A 413 63.17 5.43 -10.22
N ARG A 414 62.69 4.30 -9.61
CA ARG A 414 63.31 3.41 -8.58
C ARG A 414 62.58 3.17 -7.22
N THR A 415 62.19 1.90 -7.08
CA THR A 415 62.34 0.94 -5.95
C THR A 415 61.58 1.13 -4.63
N SER A 416 60.61 0.24 -4.36
CA SER A 416 60.71 -0.95 -3.47
C SER A 416 59.34 -1.33 -2.85
N ALA A 417 59.06 -2.64 -2.78
CA ALA A 417 57.78 -3.30 -2.44
C ALA A 417 57.63 -3.55 -0.91
N PRO A 418 56.63 -4.33 -0.41
CA PRO A 418 55.25 -4.60 -0.84
C PRO A 418 54.21 -4.32 0.29
N SER A 419 52.96 -4.00 -0.03
CA SER A 419 51.86 -4.11 0.93
C SER A 419 50.54 -4.50 0.29
N ARG A 420 49.89 -5.50 0.93
CA ARG A 420 48.58 -6.10 0.63
C ARG A 420 47.44 -5.06 0.52
N PRO A 421 46.36 -5.39 -0.21
CA PRO A 421 45.38 -4.40 -0.64
C PRO A 421 44.44 -4.00 0.50
N ALA A 422 44.33 -2.68 0.70
CA ALA A 422 43.24 -2.06 1.41
C ALA A 422 42.10 -1.76 0.42
N ALA A 423 40.90 -2.12 0.85
CA ALA A 423 39.64 -1.71 0.23
C ALA A 423 39.44 -0.19 0.37
N SER A 424 39.04 0.46 -0.72
CA SER A 424 38.08 1.57 -0.73
C SER A 424 37.76 1.96 -2.18
N GLY A 425 36.55 2.45 -2.43
CA GLY A 425 36.25 3.16 -3.68
C GLY A 425 34.89 2.83 -4.28
N ALA A 426 33.83 3.19 -3.55
CA ALA A 426 32.48 3.21 -4.08
C ALA A 426 32.27 4.39 -5.04
N ALA A 427 31.16 4.26 -5.79
CA ALA A 427 30.33 5.29 -6.41
C ALA A 427 30.69 5.74 -7.83
N GLN A 428 29.89 5.28 -8.80
CA GLN A 428 28.88 6.11 -9.46
C GLN A 428 28.11 5.29 -10.51
N ALA A 429 26.82 5.03 -10.29
CA ALA A 429 25.89 4.71 -11.38
C ALA A 429 24.43 5.02 -10.96
N LEU A 430 23.99 6.19 -11.45
CA LEU A 430 22.66 6.53 -12.00
C LEU A 430 21.38 6.00 -11.31
N LYS A 431 20.71 6.93 -10.62
CA LYS A 431 19.29 6.91 -10.26
C LYS A 431 18.41 6.89 -11.52
N ARG A 432 17.51 5.91 -11.62
CA ARG A 432 16.23 6.01 -12.36
C ARG A 432 15.12 5.51 -11.44
N GLY A 433 14.11 6.36 -11.22
CA GLY A 433 12.97 6.07 -10.35
C GLY A 433 12.14 4.92 -10.91
N ALA A 434 11.86 3.95 -10.05
CA ALA A 434 10.95 2.85 -10.34
C ALA A 434 9.61 3.13 -9.65
N SER A 435 8.60 3.46 -10.46
CA SER A 435 7.18 3.37 -10.10
C SER A 435 6.66 2.03 -10.64
N GLY A 436 6.48 1.05 -9.77
CA GLY A 436 5.93 -0.27 -10.10
C GLY A 436 5.49 -1.01 -8.82
N PRO A 437 4.59 -2.00 -8.93
CA PRO A 437 4.09 -2.72 -7.76
C PRO A 437 5.23 -3.49 -7.07
N LEU A 438 5.21 -3.39 -5.74
CA LEU A 438 6.24 -3.77 -4.79
C LEU A 438 6.81 -5.17 -5.04
N VAL A 439 8.10 -5.24 -5.37
CA VAL A 439 8.83 -6.49 -5.64
C VAL A 439 9.24 -7.14 -4.32
N LEU A 440 8.74 -8.36 -4.10
CA LEU A 440 9.22 -9.31 -3.10
C LEU A 440 10.65 -9.74 -3.43
N LEU A 441 11.61 -9.45 -2.54
CA LEU A 441 12.94 -10.09 -2.56
C LEU A 441 12.82 -11.53 -2.02
N SER A 442 12.35 -12.47 -2.85
CA SER A 442 12.49 -13.91 -2.58
C SER A 442 13.94 -14.36 -2.83
N GLY A 443 14.82 -14.04 -1.89
CA GLY A 443 16.17 -14.59 -1.84
C GLY A 443 16.15 -16.06 -1.43
N ALA A 444 16.42 -16.93 -2.41
CA ALA A 444 16.97 -18.29 -2.35
C ALA A 444 16.65 -19.20 -1.15
N GLN A 445 16.02 -20.34 -1.45
CA GLN A 445 16.03 -21.62 -0.73
C GLN A 445 16.23 -21.54 0.80
N GLY A 446 15.14 -21.26 1.52
CA GLY A 446 14.99 -21.51 2.96
C GLY A 446 13.59 -22.09 3.20
N SER A 447 13.45 -22.98 4.18
CA SER A 447 12.25 -23.76 4.48
C SER A 447 10.95 -22.95 4.48
N ALA A 448 9.87 -23.57 3.97
CA ALA A 448 8.51 -23.05 3.96
C ALA A 448 8.11 -22.46 5.32
N GLY A 449 7.90 -21.14 5.36
CA GLY A 449 7.53 -20.42 6.58
C GLY A 449 6.05 -20.07 6.59
N GLU A 450 5.41 -20.16 7.77
CA GLU A 450 4.06 -19.63 8.01
C GLU A 450 3.96 -18.16 7.57
N GLN A 451 2.85 -17.80 6.92
CA GLN A 451 2.59 -16.44 6.47
C GLN A 451 1.75 -15.65 7.46
N LEU A 452 2.03 -14.36 7.57
CA LEU A 452 1.32 -13.42 8.45
C LEU A 452 0.38 -12.53 7.61
N TYR A 453 -0.84 -12.30 8.10
CA TYR A 453 -1.87 -11.49 7.43
C TYR A 453 -2.35 -10.32 8.29
N PRO A 454 -2.40 -9.08 7.76
CA PRO A 454 -3.02 -7.94 8.43
C PRO A 454 -4.53 -7.83 8.12
N ASN A 455 -5.25 -7.08 8.95
CA ASN A 455 -6.69 -6.82 8.87
C ASN A 455 -7.02 -5.64 7.95
N GLY A 456 -6.54 -5.69 6.70
CA GLY A 456 -6.94 -4.70 5.70
C GLY A 456 -6.80 -5.19 4.28
N LEU A 457 -7.52 -4.51 3.39
CA LEU A 457 -7.66 -4.89 1.99
C LEU A 457 -7.31 -3.74 1.04
N MET A 458 -6.74 -4.10 -0.10
CA MET A 458 -6.73 -3.26 -1.29
C MET A 458 -8.11 -3.29 -1.98
N PRO A 459 -8.42 -2.34 -2.89
CA PRO A 459 -9.69 -2.33 -3.66
C PRO A 459 -9.96 -3.63 -4.40
N GLU A 460 -8.92 -4.40 -4.71
CA GLU A 460 -9.03 -5.64 -5.47
C GLU A 460 -9.34 -6.85 -4.57
N GLY A 461 -9.62 -6.63 -3.28
CA GLY A 461 -9.92 -7.68 -2.31
C GLY A 461 -8.70 -8.48 -1.85
N LYS A 462 -7.48 -8.00 -2.15
CA LYS A 462 -6.23 -8.57 -1.63
C LYS A 462 -5.93 -8.07 -0.22
N PRO A 463 -5.33 -8.89 0.67
CA PRO A 463 -4.70 -8.40 1.88
C PRO A 463 -3.66 -7.32 1.57
N LEU A 464 -3.57 -6.28 2.41
CA LEU A 464 -2.60 -5.18 2.25
C LEU A 464 -1.13 -5.62 2.30
N LEU A 465 -0.86 -6.79 2.86
CA LEU A 465 0.46 -7.42 2.90
C LEU A 465 0.31 -8.93 3.07
N GLN A 466 1.17 -9.67 2.39
CA GLN A 466 1.52 -11.06 2.70
C GLN A 466 3.03 -11.11 2.84
N ILE A 467 3.53 -11.45 4.03
CA ILE A 467 4.96 -11.57 4.29
C ILE A 467 5.26 -12.97 4.83
N ASP A 468 6.27 -13.63 4.24
CA ASP A 468 6.78 -14.89 4.75
C ASP A 468 7.67 -14.65 5.97
N ALA A 469 7.66 -15.62 6.89
CA ALA A 469 8.44 -15.61 8.11
C ALA A 469 9.94 -15.34 7.90
N ALA A 470 10.55 -15.91 6.85
CA ALA A 470 11.98 -15.76 6.62
C ALA A 470 12.34 -14.32 6.19
N THR A 471 11.51 -13.70 5.35
CA THR A 471 11.66 -12.29 4.97
C THR A 471 11.46 -11.38 6.18
N ALA A 472 10.39 -11.55 6.95
CA ALA A 472 10.15 -10.76 8.16
C ALA A 472 11.29 -10.91 9.19
N ALA A 473 11.85 -12.10 9.37
CA ALA A 473 13.02 -12.33 10.23
C ALA A 473 14.27 -11.57 9.75
N ARG A 474 14.55 -11.59 8.43
CA ARG A 474 15.67 -10.84 7.85
C ARG A 474 15.50 -9.33 8.06
N LEU A 475 14.28 -8.82 7.93
CA LEU A 475 13.97 -7.41 8.20
C LEU A 475 14.19 -7.05 9.66
N ALA A 476 13.76 -7.91 10.59
CA ALA A 476 13.99 -7.73 12.02
C ALA A 476 15.50 -7.69 12.37
N GLN A 477 16.35 -8.44 11.67
CA GLN A 477 17.81 -8.46 11.88
C GLN A 477 18.54 -7.29 11.20
N GLY A 478 17.97 -6.71 10.14
CA GLY A 478 18.56 -5.62 9.36
C GLY A 478 18.60 -4.28 10.11
N LYS A 479 19.30 -3.28 9.54
CA LYS A 479 19.38 -1.91 10.10
C LYS A 479 18.00 -1.29 10.38
N ALA A 480 16.98 -1.68 9.61
CA ALA A 480 15.63 -1.15 9.75
C ALA A 480 14.80 -1.82 10.86
N GLY A 481 15.20 -2.99 11.35
CA GLY A 481 14.67 -3.64 12.56
C GLY A 481 15.46 -3.32 13.83
N GLN A 482 16.66 -2.75 13.70
CA GLN A 482 17.52 -2.39 14.84
C GLN A 482 17.07 -1.09 15.51
N GLU A 483 16.54 -1.25 16.72
CA GLU A 483 16.12 -0.15 17.57
C GLU A 483 17.31 0.67 18.07
N SER A 484 17.09 1.98 18.22
CA SER A 484 18.10 2.88 18.79
C SER A 484 18.41 2.46 20.24
N ARG A 485 19.62 2.76 20.73
CA ARG A 485 19.97 2.50 22.14
C ARG A 485 19.01 3.19 23.12
N GLU A 486 18.47 4.34 22.73
CA GLU A 486 17.49 5.11 23.51
C GLU A 486 16.17 4.34 23.60
N HIS A 487 15.66 3.82 22.48
CA HIS A 487 14.45 2.99 22.42
C HIS A 487 14.59 1.68 23.20
N GLN A 488 15.73 0.99 23.10
CA GLN A 488 16.00 -0.20 23.90
C GLN A 488 16.04 0.09 25.41
N SER A 489 16.45 1.29 25.82
CA SER A 489 16.40 1.72 27.22
C SER A 489 14.96 2.01 27.67
N LEU A 490 14.18 2.69 26.80
CA LEU A 490 12.76 2.97 27.00
C LEU A 490 11.95 1.70 27.27
N TYR A 491 12.09 0.70 26.39
CA TYR A 491 11.34 -0.55 26.50
C TYR A 491 11.66 -1.31 27.79
N ARG A 492 12.95 -1.40 28.14
CA ARG A 492 13.39 -2.01 29.42
C ARG A 492 12.82 -1.27 30.63
N ASN A 493 12.79 0.05 30.60
CA ASN A 493 12.24 0.84 31.70
C ASN A 493 10.73 0.60 31.84
N LYS A 494 9.92 0.69 30.77
CA LYS A 494 8.47 0.43 30.87
C LYS A 494 8.18 -1.01 31.30
N ALA A 495 8.90 -2.00 30.77
CA ALA A 495 8.75 -3.40 31.19
C ALA A 495 9.04 -3.59 32.69
N TYR A 496 10.14 -3.01 33.18
CA TYR A 496 10.51 -3.02 34.60
C TYR A 496 9.45 -2.35 35.50
N TYR A 497 8.89 -1.21 35.09
CA TYR A 497 7.86 -0.52 35.87
C TYR A 497 6.51 -1.25 35.81
N ALA A 498 6.18 -1.90 34.69
CA ALA A 498 4.97 -2.72 34.54
C ALA A 498 5.00 -3.94 35.48
N THR A 499 6.13 -4.64 35.59
CA THR A 499 6.27 -5.79 36.51
C THR A 499 6.23 -5.38 37.99
N ASN A 500 6.55 -4.12 38.29
CA ASN A 500 6.62 -3.61 39.65
C ASN A 500 5.39 -2.77 40.07
N HIS A 501 4.30 -2.77 39.28
CA HIS A 501 3.06 -2.05 39.56
C HIS A 501 3.21 -0.51 39.64
N PHE A 502 4.21 0.07 38.96
CA PHE A 502 4.51 1.52 38.95
C PHE A 502 4.32 2.17 37.58
N ALA A 503 3.50 1.60 36.69
CA ALA A 503 3.28 2.17 35.36
C ALA A 503 2.34 3.39 35.42
N GLY A 504 2.69 4.44 34.67
CA GLY A 504 1.92 5.69 34.59
C GLY A 504 2.49 6.77 35.51
N THR A 505 1.80 7.08 36.60
CA THR A 505 2.10 8.19 37.52
C THR A 505 2.88 7.75 38.77
N ILE A 506 3.43 8.70 39.52
CA ILE A 506 3.94 8.44 40.88
C ILE A 506 2.80 8.07 41.84
N ALA A 507 3.11 7.36 42.92
CA ALA A 507 2.11 6.83 43.87
C ALA A 507 1.16 7.88 44.48
N GLU A 508 1.59 9.14 44.58
CA GLU A 508 0.78 10.24 45.14
C GLU A 508 -0.23 10.84 44.13
N VAL A 509 -0.17 10.42 42.87
CA VAL A 509 -0.97 10.98 41.77
C VAL A 509 -1.89 9.91 41.22
N ASP A 510 -3.19 10.08 41.46
CA ASP A 510 -4.22 9.24 40.84
C ASP A 510 -4.47 9.71 39.39
N PRO A 511 -4.19 8.87 38.37
CA PRO A 511 -4.43 9.22 36.97
C PRO A 511 -5.92 9.38 36.67
N SER A 512 -6.84 8.79 37.45
CA SER A 512 -8.29 8.87 37.23
C SER A 512 -8.87 10.29 37.39
N TRP A 513 -8.08 11.22 37.95
CA TRP A 513 -8.48 12.59 38.25
C TRP A 513 -7.53 13.59 37.57
N VAL A 514 -8.07 14.36 36.62
CA VAL A 514 -7.34 15.43 35.91
C VAL A 514 -6.83 16.49 36.89
N GLU A 515 -7.53 16.67 38.01
CA GLU A 515 -7.16 17.50 39.14
C GLU A 515 -5.76 17.18 39.68
N THR A 516 -5.38 15.91 39.75
CA THR A 516 -4.09 15.46 40.29
C THR A 516 -3.09 15.16 39.18
N ALA A 517 -3.55 14.50 38.12
CA ALA A 517 -2.74 14.06 36.98
C ALA A 517 -2.31 15.22 36.06
N ARG A 518 -3.09 16.30 36.06
CA ARG A 518 -2.94 17.50 35.24
C ARG A 518 -3.03 17.22 33.73
N TRP A 519 -3.21 18.28 32.96
CA TRP A 519 -3.40 18.22 31.51
C TRP A 519 -2.68 19.38 30.81
N ALA A 520 -2.12 19.14 29.62
CA ALA A 520 -1.57 20.19 28.76
C ALA A 520 -1.67 19.87 27.27
N VAL A 521 -1.65 20.94 26.46
CA VAL A 521 -1.53 20.86 24.99
C VAL A 521 -0.05 20.88 24.62
N VAL A 522 0.35 20.01 23.69
CA VAL A 522 1.66 20.07 23.02
C VAL A 522 1.44 20.51 21.57
N ILE A 523 2.07 21.61 21.18
CA ILE A 523 1.98 22.16 19.81
C ILE A 523 3.38 22.47 19.28
N ASN A 524 3.60 22.28 17.98
CA ASN A 524 4.87 22.66 17.36
C ASN A 524 5.02 24.20 17.35
N ALA A 525 6.22 24.68 17.67
CA ALA A 525 6.56 26.11 17.72
C ALA A 525 6.20 26.89 16.43
N THR A 526 6.23 26.23 15.26
CA THR A 526 5.99 26.84 13.95
C THR A 526 4.54 26.72 13.49
N GLU A 527 3.70 25.96 14.19
CA GLU A 527 2.26 25.91 13.91
C GLU A 527 1.60 27.27 14.19
N PRO A 528 0.50 27.62 13.51
CA PRO A 528 -0.18 28.89 13.76
C PRO A 528 -0.87 28.87 15.13
N ALA A 529 -0.75 29.98 15.88
CA ALA A 529 -1.42 30.15 17.17
C ALA A 529 -2.96 30.14 17.05
N SER A 530 -3.51 30.26 15.83
CA SER A 530 -4.93 30.06 15.56
C SER A 530 -5.43 28.66 15.92
N LEU A 531 -4.58 27.63 15.92
CA LEU A 531 -4.94 26.30 16.42
C LEU A 531 -5.21 26.31 17.93
N LEU A 532 -4.35 26.97 18.71
CA LEU A 532 -4.55 27.16 20.14
C LEU A 532 -5.81 27.99 20.42
N LYS A 533 -6.05 29.02 19.60
CA LYS A 533 -7.28 29.81 19.65
C LYS A 533 -8.51 28.94 19.40
N ALA A 534 -8.45 28.06 18.39
CA ALA A 534 -9.56 27.21 17.99
C ALA A 534 -9.98 26.25 19.11
N ILE A 535 -9.02 25.68 19.86
CA ILE A 535 -9.30 24.78 20.98
C ILE A 535 -9.32 25.48 22.35
N TRP A 536 -9.26 26.81 22.39
CA TRP A 536 -9.21 27.56 23.65
C TRP A 536 -10.36 27.22 24.62
N PRO A 537 -11.62 27.03 24.17
CA PRO A 537 -12.71 26.59 25.05
C PRO A 537 -12.38 25.31 25.83
N LEU A 538 -11.68 24.36 25.20
CA LEU A 538 -11.24 23.12 25.85
C LEU A 538 -10.13 23.38 26.88
N ILE A 539 -9.16 24.24 26.55
CA ILE A 539 -8.09 24.64 27.48
C ILE A 539 -8.69 25.28 28.74
N GLU A 540 -9.66 26.18 28.59
CA GLU A 540 -10.36 26.82 29.71
C GLU A 540 -11.14 25.82 30.56
N HIS A 541 -11.78 24.85 29.91
CA HIS A 541 -12.49 23.78 30.60
C HIS A 541 -11.56 22.89 31.42
N ARG A 542 -10.43 22.46 30.84
CA ARG A 542 -9.42 21.64 31.54
C ARG A 542 -8.74 22.43 32.67
N MET A 543 -8.49 23.72 32.49
CA MET A 543 -7.99 24.58 33.58
C MET A 543 -8.94 24.63 34.78
N ARG A 544 -10.24 24.78 34.53
CA ARG A 544 -11.27 24.75 35.57
C ARG A 544 -11.33 23.39 36.27
N GLN A 545 -11.28 22.29 35.53
CA GLN A 545 -11.22 20.96 36.12
C GLN A 545 -9.96 20.75 36.96
N MET A 546 -8.82 21.31 36.55
CA MET A 546 -7.60 21.30 37.37
C MET A 546 -7.68 22.22 38.60
N GLY A 547 -8.76 22.96 38.81
CA GLY A 547 -8.95 23.87 39.94
C GLY A 547 -8.20 25.20 39.79
N HIS A 548 -7.89 25.62 38.55
CA HIS A 548 -7.18 26.86 38.26
C HIS A 548 -8.06 27.86 37.49
N ALA A 549 -7.86 29.15 37.77
CA ALA A 549 -8.43 30.22 36.95
C ALA A 549 -7.71 30.29 35.60
N THR A 550 -8.44 30.62 34.54
CA THR A 550 -7.86 30.80 33.20
C THR A 550 -7.00 32.07 33.16
N PRO A 551 -5.72 31.99 32.75
CA PRO A 551 -4.88 33.16 32.49
C PRO A 551 -5.44 34.00 31.35
N LYS A 552 -5.30 35.32 31.43
CA LYS A 552 -5.66 36.21 30.32
C LYS A 552 -4.65 36.05 29.18
N VAL A 553 -5.15 35.76 27.97
CA VAL A 553 -4.34 35.64 26.76
C VAL A 553 -4.93 36.45 25.61
N ASP A 554 -4.10 36.78 24.63
CA ASP A 554 -4.51 37.38 23.36
C ASP A 554 -3.87 36.64 22.17
N PHE A 555 -4.55 36.61 21.03
CA PHE A 555 -4.07 35.98 19.80
C PHE A 555 -3.89 37.03 18.70
N ARG A 556 -2.73 37.03 18.05
CA ARG A 556 -2.42 37.92 16.94
C ARG A 556 -2.52 37.18 15.61
N GLU A 557 -2.93 37.88 14.56
CA GLU A 557 -3.01 37.31 13.21
C GLU A 557 -1.60 36.93 12.70
N GLY A 558 -1.48 35.75 12.08
CA GLY A 558 -0.22 35.22 11.56
C GLY A 558 0.83 34.83 12.62
N GLU A 559 0.50 34.92 13.91
CA GLU A 559 1.43 34.56 14.99
C GLU A 559 1.62 33.04 15.08
N THR A 560 2.87 32.61 15.26
CA THR A 560 3.20 31.21 15.52
C THR A 560 2.96 30.85 16.98
N ALA A 561 2.68 29.57 17.25
CA ALA A 561 2.47 29.06 18.60
C ALA A 561 3.69 29.29 19.51
N GLY A 562 4.90 29.23 18.96
CA GLY A 562 6.13 29.55 19.68
C GLY A 562 6.19 31.02 20.11
N ALA A 563 5.90 31.96 19.20
CA ALA A 563 5.86 33.39 19.52
C ALA A 563 4.76 33.71 20.56
N TRP A 564 3.58 33.11 20.36
CA TRP A 564 2.47 33.22 21.31
C TRP A 564 2.87 32.70 22.71
N TYR A 565 3.52 31.53 22.77
CA TYR A 565 3.97 30.94 24.03
C TYR A 565 4.95 31.84 24.77
N GLN A 566 5.94 32.42 24.07
CA GLN A 566 6.92 33.31 24.67
C GLN A 566 6.27 34.55 25.33
N ARG A 567 5.22 35.13 24.71
CA ARG A 567 4.50 36.27 25.28
C ARG A 567 3.73 35.93 26.55
N HIS A 568 3.16 34.72 26.62
CA HIS A 568 2.28 34.32 27.72
C HIS A 568 2.98 33.54 28.83
N THR A 569 4.28 33.32 28.72
CA THR A 569 5.11 32.59 29.71
C THR A 569 6.32 33.39 30.21
N ASN A 570 6.30 34.71 30.05
CA ASN A 570 7.42 35.60 30.38
C ASN A 570 8.73 35.14 29.72
N ALA A 571 8.71 35.05 28.38
CA ALA A 571 9.81 34.54 27.56
C ALA A 571 10.26 33.12 27.96
N GLY A 572 9.30 32.25 28.31
CA GLY A 572 9.56 30.87 28.73
C GLY A 572 10.12 30.72 30.15
N SER A 573 10.25 31.81 30.92
CA SER A 573 10.75 31.72 32.29
C SER A 573 9.75 31.06 33.25
N LEU A 574 8.44 31.21 32.96
CA LEU A 574 7.37 30.55 33.69
C LEU A 574 7.03 29.24 32.97
N THR A 575 7.02 28.14 33.71
CA THR A 575 6.79 26.79 33.15
C THR A 575 5.59 26.13 33.80
N LEU A 576 5.31 24.86 33.47
CA LEU A 576 4.26 24.08 34.14
C LEU A 576 4.78 23.37 35.41
N GLN A 577 5.81 23.91 36.06
CA GLN A 577 6.24 23.45 37.38
C GLN A 577 5.24 23.89 38.45
N ARG A 578 5.16 23.14 39.56
CA ARG A 578 4.21 23.38 40.66
C ARG A 578 4.10 24.84 41.12
N LYS A 579 5.21 25.58 41.16
CA LYS A 579 5.28 26.99 41.58
C LYS A 579 4.57 27.98 40.62
N ASP A 580 4.35 27.57 39.37
CA ASP A 580 3.85 28.41 38.29
C ASP A 580 2.47 27.93 37.77
N TRP A 581 1.91 26.85 38.33
CA TRP A 581 0.57 26.38 38.01
C TRP A 581 -0.49 27.46 38.18
N GLY A 582 -1.45 27.50 37.25
CA GLY A 582 -2.50 28.52 37.23
C GLY A 582 -2.05 29.92 36.78
N ARG A 583 -0.73 30.17 36.66
CA ARG A 583 -0.20 31.49 36.23
C ARG A 583 0.03 31.57 34.73
N VAL A 584 0.21 30.43 34.07
CA VAL A 584 0.43 30.33 32.62
C VAL A 584 -0.54 29.33 31.98
N PRO A 585 -0.86 29.50 30.68
CA PRO A 585 -1.64 28.51 29.94
C PRO A 585 -0.95 27.13 29.95
N PRO A 586 -1.69 26.01 30.03
CA PRO A 586 -1.13 24.66 30.04
C PRO A 586 -0.72 24.24 28.61
N VAL A 587 0.26 24.94 28.04
CA VAL A 587 0.77 24.73 26.68
C VAL A 587 2.26 24.43 26.78
N LEU A 588 2.70 23.39 26.07
CA LEU A 588 4.10 23.01 25.92
C LEU A 588 4.48 23.06 24.43
N ILE A 589 5.68 23.57 24.16
CA ILE A 589 6.17 23.72 22.79
C ILE A 589 7.02 22.52 22.38
N TYR A 590 6.70 21.93 21.24
CA TYR A 590 7.55 21.01 20.48
C TYR A 590 8.41 21.82 19.50
N THR A 591 9.71 21.51 19.43
CA THR A 591 10.61 22.13 18.45
C THR A 591 10.81 21.18 17.27
N PRO A 592 10.78 21.66 16.00
CA PRO A 592 10.98 20.80 14.84
C PRO A 592 12.24 19.91 14.95
N GLY A 593 12.09 18.61 14.71
CA GLY A 593 13.18 17.62 14.75
C GLY A 593 13.58 17.17 16.16
N GLU A 594 12.95 17.70 17.21
CA GLU A 594 13.23 17.28 18.59
C GLU A 594 12.70 15.86 18.86
N ARG A 595 13.49 15.04 19.55
CA ARG A 595 13.07 13.72 20.03
C ARG A 595 12.36 13.84 21.38
N ALA A 596 11.46 12.90 21.71
CA ALA A 596 10.71 12.90 22.97
C ALA A 596 11.61 13.01 24.21
N GLY A 597 12.71 12.25 24.27
CA GLY A 597 13.67 12.32 25.38
C GLY A 597 14.33 13.70 25.54
N SER A 598 14.77 14.31 24.44
CA SER A 598 15.34 15.66 24.45
C SER A 598 14.31 16.71 24.85
N TRP A 599 13.07 16.56 24.37
CA TRP A 599 11.95 17.42 24.74
C TRP A 599 11.64 17.35 26.24
N LEU A 600 11.54 16.13 26.80
CA LEU A 600 11.36 15.94 28.25
C LEU A 600 12.50 16.58 29.05
N ALA A 601 13.76 16.37 28.62
CA ALA A 601 14.93 16.93 29.29
C ALA A 601 14.94 18.47 29.27
N ARG A 602 14.47 19.09 28.18
CA ARG A 602 14.29 20.55 28.10
C ARG A 602 13.27 21.05 29.12
N HIS A 603 12.22 20.28 29.38
CA HIS A 603 11.23 20.51 30.44
C HIS A 603 11.67 20.01 31.82
N LYS A 604 12.93 19.60 31.99
CA LYS A 604 13.53 19.13 33.25
C LYS A 604 12.90 17.85 33.80
N VAL A 605 12.34 17.02 32.92
CA VAL A 605 11.75 15.72 33.23
C VAL A 605 12.52 14.62 32.49
N GLY A 606 12.58 13.43 33.08
CA GLY A 606 13.12 12.24 32.44
C GLY A 606 12.01 11.20 32.25
N GLN A 607 12.30 10.14 31.50
CA GLN A 607 11.37 9.02 31.36
C GLN A 607 11.26 8.23 32.67
N GLY A 608 10.06 7.81 33.02
CA GLY A 608 9.72 7.11 34.25
C GLY A 608 8.33 7.49 34.74
N PRO A 609 7.93 7.06 35.95
CA PRO A 609 6.64 7.43 36.54
C PRO A 609 6.44 8.94 36.55
N VAL A 610 5.29 9.39 36.05
CA VAL A 610 5.00 10.80 35.83
C VAL A 610 4.67 11.50 37.14
N ASP A 611 5.45 12.54 37.44
CA ASP A 611 5.17 13.55 38.46
C ASP A 611 4.82 14.87 37.76
N PRO A 612 3.53 15.21 37.62
CA PRO A 612 3.08 16.43 36.96
C PRO A 612 3.71 17.70 37.55
N ALA A 613 4.09 17.69 38.84
CA ALA A 613 4.68 18.84 39.54
C ALA A 613 6.02 19.29 38.96
N ARG A 614 6.69 18.42 38.20
CA ARG A 614 8.02 18.67 37.63
C ARG A 614 8.01 19.44 36.31
N GLY A 615 6.85 19.62 35.67
CA GLY A 615 6.74 20.45 34.47
C GLY A 615 6.04 19.81 33.28
N VAL A 616 5.79 18.49 33.30
CA VAL A 616 5.09 17.79 32.21
C VAL A 616 3.90 17.03 32.81
N PRO A 617 2.66 17.50 32.57
CA PRO A 617 1.43 16.82 33.00
C PRO A 617 1.29 15.40 32.47
N TYR A 618 0.49 14.55 33.12
CA TYR A 618 0.26 13.17 32.67
C TYR A 618 -0.56 13.10 31.38
N TYR A 619 -1.63 13.91 31.27
CA TYR A 619 -2.44 13.99 30.06
C TYR A 619 -1.87 15.01 29.07
N LEU A 620 -1.53 14.56 27.86
CA LEU A 620 -0.94 15.39 26.81
C LEU A 620 -1.78 15.34 25.54
N LEU A 621 -2.35 16.47 25.13
CA LEU A 621 -3.02 16.59 23.83
C LEU A 621 -2.05 17.14 22.78
N LEU A 622 -1.62 16.32 21.84
CA LEU A 622 -0.87 16.76 20.67
C LEU A 622 -1.80 17.49 19.71
N LEU A 623 -1.48 18.74 19.39
CA LEU A 623 -2.22 19.57 18.46
C LEU A 623 -1.38 19.81 17.21
N GLY A 624 -1.73 19.16 16.10
CA GLY A 624 -1.00 19.29 14.85
C GLY A 624 -0.95 18.03 14.00
N ARG A 625 -0.46 18.18 12.77
CA ARG A 625 -0.34 17.09 11.79
C ARG A 625 0.68 16.03 12.22
N PRO A 626 0.51 14.77 11.77
CA PRO A 626 1.41 13.67 12.12
C PRO A 626 2.75 13.67 11.35
N GLY A 627 2.89 14.51 10.33
CA GLY A 627 4.07 14.57 9.47
C GLY A 627 4.08 15.77 8.52
N PRO A 628 5.18 15.96 7.78
CA PRO A 628 5.33 17.06 6.81
C PRO A 628 4.50 16.80 5.54
N LEU A 629 3.92 17.84 4.94
CA LEU A 629 3.26 17.73 3.62
C LEU A 629 4.27 17.74 2.46
N HIS A 630 5.43 18.35 2.69
CA HIS A 630 6.53 18.46 1.73
C HIS A 630 7.86 18.62 2.49
N ASP A 631 9.00 18.39 1.84
CA ASP A 631 10.32 18.31 2.49
C ASP A 631 10.72 19.50 3.37
N GLN A 632 10.23 20.71 3.06
CA GLN A 632 10.52 21.94 3.82
C GLN A 632 9.49 22.26 4.91
N ASP A 633 8.45 21.46 5.06
CA ASP A 633 7.41 21.69 6.05
C ASP A 633 7.95 21.29 7.44
N GLN A 634 7.83 22.20 8.40
CA GLN A 634 8.28 21.97 9.78
C GLN A 634 7.12 22.02 10.78
N ALA A 635 5.90 22.35 10.34
CA ALA A 635 4.74 22.54 11.19
C ALA A 635 3.98 21.23 11.42
N TYR A 636 4.61 20.29 12.14
CA TYR A 636 4.02 19.00 12.47
C TYR A 636 4.63 18.41 13.75
N ILE A 637 3.97 17.40 14.33
CA ILE A 637 4.50 16.59 15.43
C ILE A 637 4.51 15.13 14.95
N PRO A 638 5.68 14.49 14.76
CA PRO A 638 5.80 13.13 14.22
C PRO A 638 4.95 12.10 14.99
N LEU A 639 4.45 11.07 14.30
CA LEU A 639 3.83 9.90 14.96
C LEU A 639 4.77 9.24 15.97
N SER A 640 6.06 9.15 15.66
CA SER A 640 7.07 8.60 16.58
C SER A 640 7.15 9.36 17.91
N PHE A 641 6.89 10.67 17.91
CA PHE A 641 6.85 11.46 19.14
C PHE A 641 5.67 11.06 20.03
N GLN A 642 4.52 10.73 19.43
CA GLN A 642 3.36 10.21 20.16
C GLN A 642 3.66 8.83 20.75
N TYR A 643 4.14 7.89 19.93
CA TYR A 643 4.51 6.54 20.37
C TYR A 643 5.52 6.56 21.52
N ASP A 644 6.53 7.44 21.46
CA ASP A 644 7.57 7.52 22.47
C ASP A 644 7.07 8.11 23.80
N LEU A 645 6.09 9.01 23.78
CA LEU A 645 5.50 9.60 24.98
C LEU A 645 4.44 8.69 25.62
N ASP A 646 3.65 7.97 24.80
CA ASP A 646 2.62 7.02 25.23
C ASP A 646 3.15 5.85 26.08
N PHE A 647 4.48 5.74 26.23
CA PHE A 647 5.12 4.88 27.21
C PHE A 647 4.83 5.25 28.65
N PHE A 648 4.71 6.52 29.02
CA PHE A 648 4.51 6.91 30.42
C PHE A 648 3.42 7.98 30.58
N TRP A 649 3.10 8.68 29.51
CA TRP A 649 2.07 9.71 29.47
C TRP A 649 0.82 9.17 28.76
N ALA A 650 -0.32 9.75 29.10
CA ALA A 650 -1.57 9.55 28.39
C ALA A 650 -1.64 10.55 27.23
N VAL A 651 -1.33 10.13 26.01
CA VAL A 651 -1.22 11.03 24.85
C VAL A 651 -2.38 10.83 23.88
N GLY A 652 -3.11 11.90 23.61
CA GLY A 652 -4.07 11.96 22.52
C GLY A 652 -3.63 12.94 21.44
N ARG A 653 -4.14 12.80 20.22
CA ARG A 653 -3.86 13.73 19.12
C ARG A 653 -5.14 14.31 18.53
N LEU A 654 -5.13 15.61 18.27
CA LEU A 654 -6.17 16.30 17.52
C LEU A 654 -5.62 16.81 16.18
N CYS A 655 -6.15 16.28 15.09
CA CYS A 655 -5.81 16.66 13.74
C CYS A 655 -7.05 16.63 12.84
N PHE A 656 -7.48 17.79 12.34
CA PHE A 656 -8.53 17.91 11.34
C PHE A 656 -7.94 18.52 10.07
N SER A 657 -7.95 17.76 8.98
CA SER A 657 -7.25 18.12 7.74
C SER A 657 -8.11 17.93 6.51
N ASP A 658 -8.02 18.84 5.55
CA ASP A 658 -8.66 18.72 4.24
C ASP A 658 -7.97 17.71 3.31
N GLU A 659 -8.44 17.65 2.06
CA GLU A 659 -7.91 16.80 0.98
C GLU A 659 -6.48 17.14 0.56
N LEU A 660 -5.90 18.25 1.05
CA LEU A 660 -4.51 18.63 0.83
C LEU A 660 -3.66 18.46 2.10
N GLY A 661 -4.26 17.92 3.17
CA GLY A 661 -3.61 17.77 4.47
C GLY A 661 -3.54 19.07 5.28
N GLN A 662 -4.18 20.16 4.86
CA GLN A 662 -4.17 21.45 5.55
C GLN A 662 -5.19 21.50 6.69
N HIS A 663 -4.88 22.26 7.75
CA HIS A 663 -5.75 22.38 8.92
C HIS A 663 -7.12 23.01 8.61
N ARG A 664 -8.20 22.35 9.03
CA ARG A 664 -9.56 22.92 9.03
C ARG A 664 -9.88 23.53 10.39
N LEU A 665 -9.53 24.80 10.62
CA LEU A 665 -9.63 25.45 11.95
C LEU A 665 -11.04 25.39 12.59
N VAL A 666 -12.09 25.48 11.78
CA VAL A 666 -13.49 25.40 12.25
C VAL A 666 -13.80 24.06 12.91
N ASP A 667 -13.20 22.99 12.42
CA ASP A 667 -13.40 21.63 12.93
C ASP A 667 -12.79 21.48 14.33
N TYR A 668 -11.63 22.08 14.58
CA TYR A 668 -11.02 22.13 15.91
C TYR A 668 -11.92 22.83 16.93
N THR A 669 -12.50 23.96 16.55
CA THR A 669 -13.46 24.69 17.40
C THR A 669 -14.71 23.87 17.65
N THR A 670 -15.27 23.26 16.60
CA THR A 670 -16.47 22.41 16.69
C THR A 670 -16.25 21.25 17.66
N TYR A 671 -15.12 20.55 17.56
CA TYR A 671 -14.74 19.48 18.48
C TYR A 671 -14.65 19.98 19.93
N ALA A 672 -13.89 21.07 20.15
CA ALA A 672 -13.66 21.62 21.48
C ALA A 672 -14.98 22.04 22.15
N GLU A 673 -15.84 22.75 21.44
CA GLU A 673 -17.13 23.22 21.97
C GLU A 673 -18.08 22.06 22.27
N ARG A 674 -18.15 21.04 21.40
CA ARG A 674 -18.99 19.85 21.62
C ARG A 674 -18.54 19.05 22.84
N LEU A 675 -17.25 18.74 22.94
CA LEU A 675 -16.70 18.00 24.08
C LEU A 675 -16.96 18.75 25.39
N VAL A 676 -16.68 20.06 25.42
CA VAL A 676 -16.91 20.91 26.59
C VAL A 676 -18.39 20.98 26.94
N GLY A 677 -19.26 21.15 25.95
CA GLY A 677 -20.71 21.18 26.12
C GLY A 677 -21.24 19.87 26.74
N PHE A 678 -20.77 18.72 26.24
CA PHE A 678 -21.14 17.42 26.76
C PHE A 678 -20.71 17.23 28.21
N GLU A 679 -19.46 17.54 28.55
CA GLU A 679 -18.95 17.38 29.92
C GLU A 679 -19.61 18.35 30.92
N GLN A 680 -20.10 19.52 30.47
CA GLN A 680 -20.80 20.49 31.31
C GLN A 680 -22.24 20.12 31.65
N LEU A 681 -22.84 19.12 30.98
CA LEU A 681 -24.17 18.61 31.33
C LEU A 681 -24.22 18.00 32.75
N GLY A 682 -23.08 17.55 33.26
CA GLY A 682 -22.98 16.74 34.47
C GLY A 682 -23.32 15.27 34.21
N ASP A 683 -22.77 14.38 35.04
CA ASP A 683 -22.76 12.93 34.78
C ASP A 683 -24.16 12.35 34.54
N ALA A 684 -25.17 12.72 35.34
CA ALA A 684 -26.53 12.19 35.18
C ALA A 684 -27.18 12.57 33.83
N ALA A 685 -27.06 13.83 33.41
CA ALA A 685 -27.65 14.29 32.15
C ALA A 685 -26.86 13.81 30.93
N ALA A 686 -25.53 13.72 31.04
CA ALA A 686 -24.67 13.13 30.02
C ALA A 686 -24.94 11.62 29.86
N ALA A 687 -25.05 10.86 30.94
CA ALA A 687 -25.38 9.43 30.91
C ALA A 687 -26.76 9.17 30.28
N ALA A 688 -27.74 10.05 30.51
CA ALA A 688 -29.06 9.94 29.88
C ALA A 688 -29.05 10.08 28.34
N ARG A 689 -28.01 10.72 27.77
CA ARG A 689 -27.82 10.83 26.32
C ARG A 689 -27.37 9.52 25.69
N LEU A 690 -26.71 8.65 26.46
CA LEU A 690 -26.14 7.39 25.99
C LEU A 690 -27.11 6.23 26.23
N ARG A 691 -27.00 5.17 25.41
CA ARG A 691 -27.46 3.85 25.81
C ARG A 691 -26.40 3.21 26.70
N PRO A 692 -26.80 2.59 27.84
CA PRO A 692 -25.88 1.86 28.70
C PRO A 692 -25.51 0.53 28.04
N GLU A 693 -24.79 0.59 26.93
CA GLU A 693 -24.39 -0.58 26.16
C GLU A 693 -23.03 -0.41 25.48
N VAL A 694 -22.39 -1.53 25.21
CA VAL A 694 -21.28 -1.65 24.27
C VAL A 694 -21.78 -2.26 22.96
N ALA A 695 -21.62 -1.57 21.83
CA ALA A 695 -21.94 -2.09 20.52
C ALA A 695 -20.70 -2.71 19.87
N TYR A 696 -20.75 -4.00 19.60
CA TYR A 696 -19.71 -4.77 18.94
C TYR A 696 -20.09 -5.01 17.47
N VAL A 697 -19.22 -4.58 16.56
CA VAL A 697 -19.41 -4.74 15.11
C VAL A 697 -18.20 -5.50 14.55
N GLY A 698 -18.40 -6.69 14.02
CA GLY A 698 -17.34 -7.52 13.45
C GLY A 698 -17.74 -8.10 12.10
N THR A 699 -17.00 -7.78 11.04
CA THR A 699 -17.19 -8.52 9.77
C THR A 699 -16.57 -9.90 9.88
N ARG A 700 -17.16 -10.85 9.14
CA ARG A 700 -16.63 -12.21 8.98
C ARG A 700 -16.87 -12.61 7.53
N HIS A 701 -15.88 -12.37 6.69
CA HIS A 701 -15.96 -12.61 5.25
C HIS A 701 -15.63 -14.06 4.93
N ASP A 702 -16.25 -14.63 3.90
CA ASP A 702 -16.01 -16.02 3.54
C ASP A 702 -14.59 -16.19 2.98
N MET A 703 -13.89 -17.25 3.39
CA MET A 703 -12.53 -17.55 2.94
C MET A 703 -11.49 -16.46 3.23
N ASP A 704 -11.74 -15.60 4.22
CA ASP A 704 -10.82 -14.56 4.67
C ASP A 704 -10.38 -14.79 6.12
N MET A 705 -9.14 -15.25 6.29
CA MET A 705 -8.59 -15.60 7.61
C MET A 705 -8.51 -14.41 8.57
N ALA A 706 -8.34 -13.19 8.08
CA ALA A 706 -8.19 -12.01 8.92
C ALA A 706 -9.50 -11.72 9.68
N THR A 707 -10.61 -11.61 8.94
CA THR A 707 -11.92 -11.36 9.52
C THR A 707 -12.55 -12.59 10.16
N GLU A 708 -12.23 -13.81 9.71
CA GLU A 708 -12.56 -15.03 10.46
C GLU A 708 -11.99 -14.97 11.88
N ARG A 709 -10.70 -14.63 12.00
CA ARG A 709 -10.03 -14.54 13.31
C ARG A 709 -10.51 -13.36 14.14
N SER A 710 -10.66 -12.16 13.57
CA SER A 710 -11.18 -11.03 14.35
C SER A 710 -12.63 -11.25 14.80
N ALA A 711 -13.47 -11.92 14.00
CA ALA A 711 -14.82 -12.28 14.40
C ALA A 711 -14.86 -13.34 15.50
N ASP A 712 -14.15 -14.44 15.31
CA ASP A 712 -14.26 -15.62 16.17
C ASP A 712 -13.32 -15.60 17.38
N GLU A 713 -12.17 -14.91 17.29
CA GLU A 713 -11.16 -14.84 18.36
C GLU A 713 -11.13 -13.46 19.08
N LEU A 714 -11.81 -12.42 18.60
CA LEU A 714 -11.85 -11.10 19.26
C LEU A 714 -13.29 -10.63 19.56
N VAL A 715 -14.12 -10.41 18.54
CA VAL A 715 -15.44 -9.77 18.72
C VAL A 715 -16.41 -10.67 19.47
N ARG A 716 -16.51 -11.95 19.09
CA ARG A 716 -17.38 -12.92 19.76
C ARG A 716 -16.99 -13.11 21.23
N PRO A 717 -15.71 -13.38 21.58
CA PRO A 717 -15.31 -13.48 22.99
C PRO A 717 -15.57 -12.20 23.80
N LEU A 718 -15.37 -11.01 23.24
CA LEU A 718 -15.68 -9.75 23.94
C LEU A 718 -17.18 -9.60 24.27
N ALA A 719 -18.05 -9.97 23.33
CA ALA A 719 -19.50 -9.94 23.55
C ALA A 719 -19.94 -10.99 24.60
N GLU A 720 -19.34 -12.19 24.56
CA GLU A 720 -19.57 -13.25 25.55
C GLU A 720 -19.09 -12.84 26.95
N TRP A 721 -17.88 -12.27 27.07
CA TRP A 721 -17.36 -11.69 28.31
C TRP A 721 -18.30 -10.62 28.86
N SER A 722 -18.75 -9.69 28.01
CA SER A 722 -19.68 -8.60 28.40
C SER A 722 -21.04 -9.10 28.90
N SER A 723 -21.35 -10.39 28.72
CA SER A 723 -22.58 -11.04 29.17
C SER A 723 -22.40 -11.90 30.42
N THR A 724 -21.16 -12.10 30.87
CA THR A 724 -20.85 -12.93 32.04
C THR A 724 -21.21 -12.19 33.32
N ALA A 725 -21.87 -12.87 34.27
CA ALA A 725 -22.40 -12.24 35.50
C ALA A 725 -21.31 -11.53 36.34
N ASP A 726 -20.10 -12.09 36.37
CA ASP A 726 -18.96 -11.53 37.11
C ASP A 726 -18.19 -10.46 36.33
N ALA A 727 -18.53 -10.23 35.05
CA ALA A 727 -17.86 -9.22 34.25
C ALA A 727 -18.35 -7.82 34.61
N LEU A 728 -17.43 -6.85 34.56
CA LEU A 728 -17.70 -5.48 34.96
C LEU A 728 -18.87 -4.80 34.21
N PRO A 729 -19.07 -5.01 32.88
CA PRO A 729 -20.26 -4.49 32.20
C PRO A 729 -21.57 -4.94 32.86
N GLN A 730 -21.73 -6.24 33.16
CA GLN A 730 -22.94 -6.76 33.82
C GLN A 730 -23.11 -6.24 35.24
N GLN A 731 -22.03 -6.18 36.02
CA GLN A 731 -22.05 -5.61 37.38
C GLN A 731 -22.52 -4.15 37.40
N ARG A 732 -22.28 -3.41 36.31
CA ARG A 732 -22.71 -2.01 36.11
C ARG A 732 -24.04 -1.88 35.37
N GLY A 733 -24.72 -2.98 35.04
CA GLY A 733 -25.98 -2.96 34.29
C GLY A 733 -25.84 -2.47 32.84
N ILE A 734 -24.64 -2.61 32.26
CA ILE A 734 -24.32 -2.25 30.88
C ILE A 734 -24.57 -3.46 29.98
N GLY A 735 -25.47 -3.30 29.00
CA GLY A 735 -25.77 -4.33 28.01
C GLY A 735 -24.74 -4.38 26.88
N HIS A 736 -24.98 -5.25 25.89
CA HIS A 736 -24.25 -5.20 24.63
C HIS A 736 -25.16 -5.43 23.43
N GLN A 737 -24.77 -4.89 22.29
CA GLN A 737 -25.35 -5.18 20.98
C GLN A 737 -24.28 -5.83 20.11
N LEU A 738 -24.63 -6.90 19.39
CA LEU A 738 -23.69 -7.62 18.52
C LEU A 738 -24.17 -7.61 17.06
N LEU A 739 -23.37 -7.00 16.19
CA LEU A 739 -23.46 -7.12 14.73
C LEU A 739 -22.23 -7.91 14.26
N LEU A 740 -22.40 -9.20 13.93
CA LEU A 740 -21.29 -10.10 13.62
C LEU A 740 -21.54 -10.88 12.33
N GLY A 741 -20.54 -10.98 11.46
CA GLY A 741 -20.64 -11.69 10.19
C GLY A 741 -21.77 -11.12 9.33
N ALA A 742 -22.76 -11.95 8.99
CA ALA A 742 -23.85 -11.57 8.09
C ALA A 742 -24.73 -10.41 8.61
N THR A 743 -24.67 -10.07 9.90
CA THR A 743 -25.41 -8.92 10.46
C THR A 743 -24.59 -7.62 10.51
N ALA A 744 -23.28 -7.68 10.32
CA ALA A 744 -22.38 -6.51 10.25
C ALA A 744 -22.41 -5.82 8.87
N THR A 745 -23.62 -5.69 8.29
CA THR A 745 -23.82 -5.00 7.02
C THR A 745 -23.71 -3.49 7.20
N ARG A 746 -23.38 -2.80 6.12
CA ARG A 746 -23.31 -1.34 6.03
C ARG A 746 -24.61 -0.70 6.52
N ASN A 747 -25.75 -1.18 6.04
CA ASN A 747 -27.06 -0.67 6.46
C ASN A 747 -27.32 -0.82 7.97
N ASN A 748 -26.93 -1.94 8.58
CA ASN A 748 -27.09 -2.12 10.03
C ASN A 748 -26.13 -1.21 10.82
N PHE A 749 -24.93 -0.99 10.30
CA PHE A 749 -23.96 -0.05 10.88
C PHE A 749 -24.45 1.40 10.78
N GLU A 750 -24.98 1.82 9.63
CA GLU A 750 -25.59 3.13 9.43
C GLU A 750 -26.78 3.35 10.38
N ARG A 751 -27.63 2.33 10.59
CA ARG A 751 -28.71 2.38 11.59
C ARG A 751 -28.21 2.51 13.01
N LEU A 752 -27.12 1.82 13.37
CA LEU A 752 -26.49 1.95 14.69
C LEU A 752 -26.00 3.38 14.91
N LEU A 753 -25.29 3.95 13.92
CA LEU A 753 -24.75 5.31 13.96
C LEU A 753 -25.84 6.39 13.88
N SER A 754 -27.04 6.06 13.38
CA SER A 754 -28.20 6.98 13.39
C SER A 754 -29.00 6.93 14.70
N GLY A 755 -28.49 6.20 15.71
CA GLY A 755 -29.10 6.11 17.05
C GLY A 755 -30.08 4.95 17.21
N GLY A 756 -30.11 3.97 16.32
CA GLY A 756 -30.97 2.78 16.46
C GLY A 756 -32.46 3.12 16.55
N SER A 757 -33.20 2.43 17.42
CA SER A 757 -34.64 2.61 17.59
C SER A 757 -35.04 3.76 18.53
N ASP A 758 -34.13 4.21 19.40
CA ASP A 758 -34.41 5.19 20.45
C ASP A 758 -33.64 6.52 20.28
N GLY A 759 -32.88 6.67 19.20
CA GLY A 759 -32.17 7.89 18.82
C GLY A 759 -30.92 8.20 19.66
N ARG A 760 -30.50 7.29 20.54
CA ARG A 760 -29.31 7.44 21.40
C ARG A 760 -28.14 6.62 20.86
N PRO A 761 -26.89 7.06 21.03
CA PRO A 761 -25.73 6.26 20.64
C PRO A 761 -25.34 5.26 21.75
N PRO A 762 -24.60 4.18 21.42
CA PRO A 762 -23.99 3.32 22.44
C PRO A 762 -22.92 4.09 23.23
N ALA A 763 -22.66 3.69 24.47
CA ALA A 763 -21.58 4.30 25.25
C ALA A 763 -20.21 4.00 24.64
N ILE A 764 -20.02 2.78 24.15
CA ILE A 764 -18.80 2.34 23.46
C ILE A 764 -19.20 1.65 22.15
N LEU A 765 -18.58 2.05 21.04
CA LEU A 765 -18.63 1.37 19.75
C LEU A 765 -17.28 0.69 19.49
N PHE A 766 -17.28 -0.62 19.35
CA PHE A 766 -16.09 -1.41 19.01
C PHE A 766 -16.28 -2.05 17.64
N THR A 767 -15.42 -1.71 16.68
CA THR A 767 -15.45 -2.29 15.33
C THR A 767 -14.22 -3.14 15.09
N ALA A 768 -14.38 -4.33 14.51
CA ALA A 768 -13.30 -5.14 13.96
C ALA A 768 -13.64 -5.53 12.52
N CYS A 769 -13.07 -4.78 11.57
CA CYS A 769 -13.33 -4.94 10.15
C CYS A 769 -12.02 -4.86 9.37
N HIS A 770 -12.07 -5.19 8.08
CA HIS A 770 -10.99 -4.77 7.20
C HIS A 770 -10.97 -3.25 7.04
N GLY A 771 -9.77 -2.66 7.13
CA GLY A 771 -9.53 -1.30 6.70
C GLY A 771 -9.14 -1.25 5.22
N LEU A 772 -9.77 -0.37 4.45
CA LEU A 772 -9.45 -0.13 3.05
C LEU A 772 -8.11 0.60 2.93
N GLY A 773 -7.17 0.06 2.15
CA GLY A 773 -5.96 0.76 1.76
C GLY A 773 -5.93 1.00 0.26
N LEU A 774 -5.79 2.26 -0.13
CA LEU A 774 -5.73 2.70 -1.51
C LEU A 774 -4.26 2.84 -1.96
N PRO A 775 -3.94 2.57 -3.23
CA PRO A 775 -2.58 2.74 -3.73
C PRO A 775 -2.20 4.23 -3.79
N LEU A 776 -0.90 4.53 -3.69
CA LEU A 776 -0.34 5.90 -3.62
C LEU A 776 -0.86 6.85 -4.72
N ASN A 777 -1.14 6.33 -5.90
CA ASN A 777 -1.62 7.08 -7.07
C ASN A 777 -3.15 7.17 -7.18
N HIS A 778 -3.90 6.62 -6.22
CA HIS A 778 -5.36 6.70 -6.19
C HIS A 778 -5.81 8.11 -5.77
N THR A 779 -6.70 8.72 -6.54
CA THR A 779 -7.19 10.09 -6.29
C THR A 779 -7.85 10.23 -4.91
N ASP A 780 -8.58 9.20 -4.49
CA ASP A 780 -9.38 9.25 -3.26
C ASP A 780 -8.61 8.76 -2.01
N LEU A 781 -7.31 8.49 -2.10
CA LEU A 781 -6.51 7.94 -0.99
C LEU A 781 -6.72 8.76 0.28
N LEU A 782 -6.56 10.08 0.20
CA LEU A 782 -6.64 10.95 1.37
C LEU A 782 -8.02 10.96 2.04
N MET A 783 -9.07 10.68 1.26
CA MET A 783 -10.45 10.72 1.75
C MET A 783 -10.94 9.36 2.27
N HIS A 784 -10.51 8.25 1.65
CA HIS A 784 -11.06 6.92 1.94
C HIS A 784 -10.07 5.93 2.58
N GLN A 785 -8.79 6.30 2.76
CA GLN A 785 -7.84 5.44 3.48
C GLN A 785 -8.36 5.13 4.89
N GLY A 786 -8.40 3.84 5.25
CA GLY A 786 -8.90 3.37 6.55
C GLY A 786 -10.42 3.24 6.65
N SER A 787 -11.15 3.36 5.54
CA SER A 787 -12.60 3.08 5.51
C SER A 787 -12.89 1.64 5.91
N LEU A 788 -14.04 1.39 6.53
CA LEU A 788 -14.39 0.07 7.07
C LEU A 788 -15.08 -0.76 5.99
N VAL A 789 -14.47 -1.87 5.57
CA VAL A 789 -15.14 -2.83 4.67
C VAL A 789 -16.17 -3.61 5.47
N MET A 790 -17.43 -3.54 5.03
CA MET A 790 -18.60 -4.09 5.70
C MET A 790 -18.93 -5.50 5.18
N ALA A 791 -19.86 -6.19 5.84
CA ALA A 791 -20.24 -7.57 5.49
C ALA A 791 -20.92 -7.73 4.12
N ASP A 792 -21.22 -6.62 3.44
CA ASP A 792 -21.80 -6.59 2.10
C ASP A 792 -20.80 -7.07 1.04
N TRP A 793 -19.49 -6.95 1.30
CA TRP A 793 -18.49 -7.68 0.51
C TRP A 793 -18.57 -9.17 0.82
N SER A 794 -18.50 -10.03 -0.19
CA SER A 794 -18.65 -11.48 -0.02
C SER A 794 -17.42 -12.19 0.55
N GLY A 795 -16.29 -11.49 0.69
CA GLY A 795 -14.96 -12.09 0.94
C GLY A 795 -14.21 -12.48 -0.33
N ILE A 796 -14.83 -12.26 -1.48
CA ILE A 796 -14.39 -12.76 -2.78
C ILE A 796 -14.45 -11.64 -3.81
N GLY A 797 -13.40 -11.50 -4.63
CA GLY A 797 -13.30 -10.48 -5.68
C GLY A 797 -13.12 -9.05 -5.16
N ASN A 798 -13.27 -8.08 -6.06
CA ASN A 798 -13.03 -6.67 -5.77
C ASN A 798 -13.99 -6.11 -4.70
N VAL A 799 -13.47 -5.20 -3.89
CA VAL A 799 -14.25 -4.38 -2.97
C VAL A 799 -14.76 -3.16 -3.75
N SER A 800 -16.07 -3.03 -3.92
CA SER A 800 -16.69 -1.87 -4.54
C SER A 800 -17.00 -0.79 -3.51
N ARG A 801 -17.28 0.44 -3.97
CA ARG A 801 -17.65 1.56 -3.08
C ARG A 801 -18.84 1.24 -2.16
N ASP A 802 -19.78 0.42 -2.63
CA ASP A 802 -20.97 0.06 -1.86
C ASP A 802 -20.63 -0.82 -0.66
N HIS A 803 -19.50 -1.54 -0.71
CA HIS A 803 -19.10 -2.48 0.33
C HIS A 803 -18.39 -1.86 1.53
N TRP A 804 -17.97 -0.60 1.47
CA TRP A 804 -17.28 0.05 2.60
C TRP A 804 -18.01 1.28 3.12
N PHE A 805 -17.76 1.58 4.39
CA PHE A 805 -18.23 2.76 5.09
C PHE A 805 -17.07 3.74 5.30
N ALA A 806 -17.21 4.94 4.74
CA ALA A 806 -16.21 6.00 4.75
C ALA A 806 -16.70 7.24 5.52
N ALA A 807 -15.84 8.26 5.61
CA ALA A 807 -16.11 9.47 6.39
C ALA A 807 -17.31 10.25 5.84
N GLU A 808 -17.47 10.31 4.52
CA GLU A 808 -18.58 11.01 3.87
C GLU A 808 -19.94 10.33 4.12
N ASP A 809 -19.96 9.03 4.41
CA ASP A 809 -21.20 8.29 4.69
C ASP A 809 -21.85 8.74 5.99
N LEU A 810 -21.07 9.20 6.98
CA LEU A 810 -21.60 9.78 8.23
C LEU A 810 -22.47 11.00 7.97
N GLY A 811 -22.09 11.86 7.01
CA GLY A 811 -22.84 13.06 6.63
C GLY A 811 -24.14 12.74 5.91
N ASN A 812 -24.23 11.56 5.29
CA ASN A 812 -25.37 11.11 4.50
C ASN A 812 -26.42 10.34 5.33
N LEU A 813 -26.18 10.11 6.63
CA LEU A 813 -27.10 9.41 7.50
C LEU A 813 -28.43 10.15 7.66
N SER A 814 -29.54 9.43 7.43
CA SER A 814 -30.89 9.96 7.61
C SER A 814 -31.15 10.28 9.09
N GLY A 815 -31.36 11.57 9.41
CA GLY A 815 -31.50 12.07 10.79
C GLY A 815 -30.18 12.48 11.46
N GLY A 816 -29.06 12.40 10.72
CA GLY A 816 -27.72 12.76 11.14
C GLY A 816 -27.08 11.75 12.11
N PRO A 817 -25.74 11.76 12.22
CA PRO A 817 -25.03 10.86 13.11
C PRO A 817 -25.39 11.12 14.58
N LYS A 818 -25.55 10.05 15.35
CA LYS A 818 -25.69 10.03 16.81
C LYS A 818 -24.43 9.39 17.36
N LEU A 819 -23.53 10.23 17.86
CA LEU A 819 -22.24 9.82 18.43
C LEU A 819 -21.88 10.61 19.68
N GLU A 820 -22.71 11.58 20.08
CA GLU A 820 -22.43 12.50 21.17
C GLU A 820 -22.26 11.76 22.50
N GLY A 821 -21.04 11.78 23.02
CA GLY A 821 -20.66 11.12 24.26
C GLY A 821 -20.11 9.70 24.11
N SER A 822 -20.06 9.14 22.90
CA SER A 822 -19.56 7.78 22.67
C SER A 822 -18.04 7.73 22.60
N PHE A 823 -17.45 6.61 23.02
CA PHE A 823 -16.09 6.23 22.61
C PHE A 823 -16.13 5.24 21.46
N VAL A 824 -15.15 5.34 20.55
CA VAL A 824 -15.04 4.45 19.40
C VAL A 824 -13.68 3.75 19.39
N CYS A 825 -13.68 2.44 19.21
CA CYS A 825 -12.48 1.64 18.97
C CYS A 825 -12.55 1.07 17.55
N LEU A 826 -11.58 1.47 16.70
CA LEU A 826 -11.46 1.06 15.31
C LEU A 826 -10.32 0.04 15.15
N PHE A 827 -10.65 -1.26 15.26
CA PHE A 827 -9.74 -2.33 14.86
C PHE A 827 -9.85 -2.57 13.35
N ALA A 828 -9.06 -1.82 12.59
CA ALA A 828 -8.97 -1.90 11.13
C ALA A 828 -7.64 -1.31 10.66
N CYS A 829 -7.04 -1.85 9.60
CA CYS A 829 -5.85 -1.23 9.00
C CYS A 829 -6.12 0.22 8.60
N TYR A 830 -5.18 1.10 8.90
CA TYR A 830 -5.28 2.54 8.67
C TYR A 830 -6.47 3.25 9.34
N GLY A 831 -7.21 2.58 10.23
CA GLY A 831 -8.45 3.13 10.82
C GLY A 831 -8.23 4.42 11.62
N ALA A 832 -7.02 4.66 12.14
CA ALA A 832 -6.62 5.94 12.72
C ALA A 832 -5.76 6.80 11.79
N GLY A 833 -4.94 6.21 10.93
CA GLY A 833 -4.06 6.96 10.03
C GLY A 833 -3.10 6.11 9.20
N CYS A 834 -2.34 6.77 8.34
CA CYS A 834 -1.39 6.12 7.43
C CYS A 834 -0.05 6.87 7.44
N PRO A 835 1.10 6.20 7.62
CA PRO A 835 2.40 6.82 7.42
C PRO A 835 2.66 7.05 5.92
N ASP A 836 3.63 7.88 5.58
CA ASP A 836 4.08 8.06 4.19
C ASP A 836 4.91 6.88 3.68
N TYR A 837 5.60 6.16 4.56
CA TYR A 837 6.42 4.99 4.22
C TYR A 837 5.92 3.72 4.90
N ASP A 838 5.95 2.61 4.17
CA ASP A 838 5.59 1.28 4.68
C ASP A 838 6.55 0.84 5.78
N GLU A 839 6.01 0.39 6.91
CA GLU A 839 6.82 -0.03 8.06
C GLU A 839 7.14 -1.53 8.06
N PHE A 840 6.50 -2.31 7.19
CA PHE A 840 6.61 -3.76 7.13
C PHE A 840 7.26 -4.28 5.83
N ILE A 841 7.38 -3.46 4.79
CA ILE A 841 7.97 -3.82 3.49
C ILE A 841 9.24 -3.00 3.23
N PHE A 842 10.21 -3.62 2.58
CA PHE A 842 11.39 -2.95 2.04
C PHE A 842 11.59 -3.36 0.59
N ASP A 843 12.03 -2.42 -0.25
CA ASP A 843 12.32 -2.68 -1.66
C ASP A 843 13.63 -3.46 -1.86
N ALA A 844 14.01 -3.69 -3.12
CA ALA A 844 15.23 -4.41 -3.47
C ALA A 844 16.52 -3.77 -2.91
N SER A 845 16.47 -2.47 -2.58
CA SER A 845 17.53 -1.68 -1.97
C SER A 845 17.46 -1.60 -0.44
N MET A 846 16.52 -2.31 0.20
CA MET A 846 16.24 -2.23 1.64
C MET A 846 15.76 -0.84 2.09
N GLU A 847 15.14 -0.07 1.19
CA GLU A 847 14.46 1.19 1.51
C GLU A 847 12.96 0.96 1.69
N ARG A 848 12.32 1.79 2.54
CA ARG A 848 10.87 1.68 2.77
C ARG A 848 10.13 2.29 1.57
N PRO A 849 9.19 1.58 0.93
CA PRO A 849 8.39 2.14 -0.15
C PRO A 849 7.42 3.19 0.38
N ARG A 850 7.10 4.17 -0.46
CA ARG A 850 6.11 5.21 -0.14
C ARG A 850 4.69 4.68 -0.37
N ILE A 851 3.81 4.83 0.62
CA ILE A 851 2.42 4.35 0.60
C ILE A 851 1.38 5.46 0.77
N ALA A 852 1.80 6.67 1.18
CA ALA A 852 0.97 7.87 1.17
C ALA A 852 1.78 9.10 0.73
N PRO A 853 1.13 10.14 0.19
CA PRO A 853 1.83 11.38 -0.18
C PRO A 853 2.43 12.09 1.04
N PHE A 854 1.90 11.89 2.23
CA PHE A 854 2.44 12.37 3.50
C PHE A 854 1.79 11.58 4.65
N PRO A 855 2.36 11.58 5.87
CA PRO A 855 1.70 10.97 7.01
C PRO A 855 0.36 11.67 7.28
N LEU A 856 -0.71 10.90 7.46
CA LEU A 856 -2.07 11.41 7.61
C LEU A 856 -2.82 10.73 8.76
N ILE A 857 -3.80 11.45 9.31
CA ILE A 857 -4.86 10.89 10.15
C ILE A 857 -6.05 10.60 9.23
N ALA A 858 -6.65 9.40 9.33
CA ALA A 858 -7.75 9.00 8.45
C ALA A 858 -8.98 9.92 8.61
N GLN A 859 -9.78 10.11 7.56
CA GLN A 859 -10.93 11.02 7.63
C GLN A 859 -12.08 10.49 8.50
N LEU A 860 -12.27 9.16 8.56
CA LEU A 860 -13.34 8.56 9.36
C LEU A 860 -13.26 8.94 10.84
N PRO A 861 -12.14 8.72 11.56
CA PRO A 861 -12.04 9.12 12.97
C PRO A 861 -12.15 10.65 13.17
N GLN A 862 -11.70 11.45 12.20
CA GLN A 862 -11.93 12.90 12.24
C GLN A 862 -13.43 13.23 12.26
N GLN A 863 -14.21 12.64 11.34
CA GLN A 863 -15.66 12.86 11.30
C GLN A 863 -16.38 12.26 12.51
N LEU A 864 -15.91 11.15 13.08
CA LEU A 864 -16.47 10.62 14.33
C LEU A 864 -16.33 11.63 15.49
N LEU A 865 -15.13 12.21 15.68
CA LEU A 865 -14.87 13.23 16.69
C LEU A 865 -15.71 14.48 16.46
N LEU A 866 -15.80 14.97 15.21
CA LEU A 866 -16.63 16.14 14.89
C LEU A 866 -18.10 15.89 15.16
N ASN A 867 -18.56 14.65 15.01
CA ASN A 867 -19.95 14.27 15.24
C ASN A 867 -20.26 13.86 16.69
N GLY A 868 -19.34 14.10 17.63
CA GLY A 868 -19.59 14.06 19.07
C GLY A 868 -18.96 12.89 19.80
N ALA A 869 -18.21 12.02 19.12
CA ALA A 869 -17.41 11.00 19.80
C ALA A 869 -16.37 11.69 20.72
N LEU A 870 -16.25 11.22 21.96
CA LEU A 870 -15.35 11.80 22.96
C LEU A 870 -13.88 11.55 22.61
N GLY A 871 -13.61 10.38 22.04
CA GLY A 871 -12.30 9.96 21.58
C GLY A 871 -12.38 8.71 20.71
N VAL A 872 -11.34 8.50 19.91
CA VAL A 872 -11.20 7.32 19.05
C VAL A 872 -9.88 6.63 19.36
N LEU A 873 -9.93 5.34 19.69
CA LEU A 873 -8.77 4.46 19.67
C LEU A 873 -8.73 3.75 18.32
N GLY A 874 -7.59 3.77 17.63
CA GLY A 874 -7.48 3.05 16.36
C GLY A 874 -6.04 2.82 15.94
N HIS A 875 -5.87 2.16 14.80
CA HIS A 875 -4.57 1.70 14.32
C HIS A 875 -4.02 2.60 13.20
N VAL A 876 -2.74 2.98 13.31
CA VAL A 876 -1.97 3.63 12.24
C VAL A 876 -1.24 2.54 11.46
N GLU A 877 -1.30 2.55 10.13
CA GLU A 877 -0.79 1.42 9.32
C GLU A 877 -1.63 0.13 9.54
N ARG A 878 -1.08 -1.03 9.18
CA ARG A 878 -1.73 -2.34 9.19
C ARG A 878 -1.94 -2.88 10.60
N ALA A 879 -3.19 -3.18 10.95
CA ALA A 879 -3.56 -3.86 12.18
C ALA A 879 -3.40 -5.39 12.02
N TRP A 880 -2.76 -6.05 12.97
CA TRP A 880 -2.53 -7.50 12.97
C TRP A 880 -3.29 -8.17 14.10
N THR A 881 -3.22 -9.50 14.20
CA THR A 881 -3.95 -10.24 15.25
C THR A 881 -3.24 -10.21 16.61
N TYR A 882 -2.09 -9.55 16.76
CA TYR A 882 -1.25 -9.68 17.96
C TYR A 882 -1.73 -8.85 19.14
N SER A 883 -2.72 -7.98 18.95
CA SER A 883 -3.50 -7.39 20.04
C SER A 883 -4.41 -8.40 20.75
N PHE A 884 -4.70 -9.55 20.13
CA PHE A 884 -5.53 -10.62 20.71
C PHE A 884 -4.95 -12.04 20.50
N SER A 885 -3.67 -12.14 20.12
CA SER A 885 -2.95 -13.39 19.91
C SER A 885 -1.55 -13.32 20.51
N SER A 886 -1.10 -14.40 21.12
CA SER A 886 0.26 -14.55 21.61
C SER A 886 1.22 -15.00 20.51
N THR A 887 2.46 -14.52 20.58
CA THR A 887 3.59 -15.05 19.79
C THR A 887 3.96 -16.49 20.18
N GLU A 888 3.44 -16.99 21.31
CA GLU A 888 3.64 -18.36 21.80
C GLU A 888 2.45 -19.29 21.45
N GLY A 889 1.53 -18.83 20.61
CA GLY A 889 0.45 -19.66 20.05
C GLY A 889 -0.89 -19.61 20.79
N ALA A 890 -0.97 -18.93 21.95
CA ALA A 890 -2.26 -18.69 22.61
C ALA A 890 -3.14 -17.77 21.75
N ARG A 891 -4.37 -18.19 21.44
CA ARG A 891 -5.35 -17.44 20.64
C ARG A 891 -6.47 -16.89 21.51
N ALA A 892 -7.26 -15.96 20.96
CA ALA A 892 -8.40 -15.35 21.64
C ALA A 892 -8.07 -14.73 23.01
N GLN A 893 -7.00 -13.94 23.06
CA GLN A 893 -6.55 -13.24 24.27
C GLN A 893 -7.13 -11.82 24.30
N THR A 894 -8.41 -11.69 24.66
CA THR A 894 -9.16 -10.43 24.62
C THR A 894 -8.95 -9.51 25.82
N GLN A 895 -8.16 -9.94 26.82
CA GLN A 895 -8.04 -9.26 28.12
C GLN A 895 -7.54 -7.81 28.00
N GLY A 896 -6.70 -7.51 27.01
CA GLY A 896 -6.24 -6.14 26.76
C GLY A 896 -7.38 -5.19 26.38
N PHE A 897 -8.33 -5.65 25.56
CA PHE A 897 -9.51 -4.87 25.20
C PHE A 897 -10.58 -4.87 26.29
N GLU A 898 -10.74 -5.99 27.02
CA GLU A 898 -11.61 -6.08 28.20
C GLU A 898 -11.21 -5.05 29.26
N ASP A 899 -9.91 -4.88 29.51
CA ASP A 899 -9.39 -3.89 30.46
C ASP A 899 -9.69 -2.46 30.01
N ILE A 900 -9.45 -2.11 28.73
CA ILE A 900 -9.80 -0.78 28.18
C ILE A 900 -11.30 -0.50 28.38
N ILE A 901 -12.16 -1.42 27.94
CA ILE A 901 -13.62 -1.29 28.06
C ILE A 901 -14.01 -1.15 29.52
N GLY A 902 -13.47 -2.00 30.39
CA GLY A 902 -13.74 -1.97 31.82
C GLY A 902 -13.36 -0.64 32.47
N ARG A 903 -12.18 -0.11 32.16
CA ARG A 903 -11.70 1.18 32.68
C ARG A 903 -12.57 2.35 32.20
N LEU A 904 -12.96 2.36 30.92
CA LEU A 904 -13.89 3.37 30.41
C LEU A 904 -15.24 3.32 31.12
N LEU A 905 -15.77 2.11 31.37
CA LEU A 905 -17.03 1.91 32.11
C LEU A 905 -16.92 2.27 33.61
N GLN A 906 -15.71 2.42 34.15
CA GLN A 906 -15.44 3.00 35.49
C GLN A 906 -15.31 4.52 35.45
N GLY A 907 -15.61 5.17 34.32
CA GLY A 907 -15.46 6.62 34.18
C GLY A 907 -14.01 7.09 34.19
N ARG A 908 -13.03 6.20 33.96
CA ARG A 908 -11.63 6.61 33.80
C ARG A 908 -11.46 7.36 32.47
N PRO A 909 -10.59 8.39 32.42
CA PRO A 909 -10.29 9.08 31.16
C PRO A 909 -9.66 8.14 30.13
N LEU A 910 -9.88 8.44 28.84
CA LEU A 910 -9.48 7.56 27.73
C LEU A 910 -7.98 7.22 27.75
N GLY A 911 -7.12 8.22 27.97
CA GLY A 911 -5.69 7.98 27.97
C GLY A 911 -5.20 7.10 29.13
N ASP A 912 -5.82 7.19 30.31
CA ASP A 912 -5.57 6.25 31.43
C ASP A 912 -6.13 4.85 31.13
N ALA A 913 -7.29 4.78 30.47
CA ALA A 913 -7.88 3.51 30.08
C ALA A 913 -7.01 2.72 29.09
N THR A 914 -6.18 3.40 28.28
CA THR A 914 -5.29 2.78 27.29
C THR A 914 -3.84 2.59 27.77
N ASP A 915 -3.41 3.19 28.88
CA ASP A 915 -1.99 3.12 29.33
C ASP A 915 -1.54 1.68 29.62
N GLN A 916 -2.43 0.85 30.18
CA GLN A 916 -2.09 -0.54 30.44
C GLN A 916 -1.96 -1.36 29.15
N PHE A 917 -2.79 -1.07 28.15
CA PHE A 917 -2.68 -1.67 26.82
C PHE A 917 -1.35 -1.31 26.13
N ASN A 918 -0.89 -0.07 26.30
CA ASN A 918 0.40 0.39 25.77
C ASN A 918 1.62 -0.34 26.39
N THR A 919 1.46 -1.02 27.54
CA THR A 919 2.54 -1.86 28.11
C THR A 919 2.91 -3.04 27.20
N LEU A 920 1.97 -3.52 26.37
CA LEU A 920 2.20 -4.60 25.42
C LEU A 920 3.32 -4.25 24.44
N GLN A 921 3.38 -2.99 23.98
CA GLN A 921 4.45 -2.51 23.12
C GLN A 921 5.83 -2.70 23.78
N GLY A 922 5.97 -2.28 25.03
CA GLY A 922 7.22 -2.39 25.78
C GLY A 922 7.64 -3.84 25.99
N GLN A 923 6.71 -4.72 26.35
CA GLN A 923 6.96 -6.15 26.53
C GLN A 923 7.41 -6.81 25.21
N ARG A 924 6.67 -6.62 24.11
CA ARG A 924 7.01 -7.19 22.79
C ARG A 924 8.35 -6.65 22.27
N ALA A 925 8.64 -5.37 22.48
CA ALA A 925 9.91 -4.78 22.09
C ALA A 925 11.10 -5.31 22.90
N MET A 926 10.90 -5.61 24.19
CA MET A 926 11.91 -6.25 25.04
C MET A 926 12.21 -7.67 24.56
N MET A 927 11.17 -8.49 24.35
CA MET A 927 11.32 -9.87 23.83
C MET A 927 12.09 -9.89 22.50
N LEU A 928 11.70 -9.02 21.56
CA LEU A 928 12.41 -8.88 20.27
C LEU A 928 13.88 -8.48 20.47
N THR A 929 14.14 -7.51 21.36
CA THR A 929 15.51 -7.03 21.63
C THR A 929 16.38 -8.10 22.27
N GLU A 930 15.83 -8.90 23.19
CA GLU A 930 16.52 -10.04 23.82
C GLU A 930 16.89 -11.10 22.79
N GLU A 931 15.95 -11.47 21.92
CA GLU A 931 16.21 -12.44 20.86
C GLU A 931 17.26 -11.93 19.85
N LEU A 932 17.16 -10.67 19.43
CA LEU A 932 18.18 -10.04 18.57
C LEU A 932 19.56 -9.98 19.25
N ASN A 933 19.62 -9.85 20.57
CA ASN A 933 20.89 -9.90 21.31
C ASN A 933 21.42 -11.33 21.45
N ASN A 934 20.54 -12.32 21.71
CA ASN A 934 20.93 -13.73 21.77
C ASN A 934 21.50 -14.23 20.44
N ILE A 935 20.98 -13.74 19.30
CA ILE A 935 21.52 -14.01 17.96
C ILE A 935 22.97 -13.51 17.85
N LYS A 936 23.32 -12.35 18.44
CA LYS A 936 24.72 -11.87 18.48
C LYS A 936 25.65 -12.80 19.28
N PHE A 937 25.10 -13.59 20.19
CA PHE A 937 25.81 -14.61 20.97
C PHE A 937 25.63 -16.03 20.41
N ASN A 938 25.34 -16.14 19.10
CA ASN A 938 25.20 -17.39 18.34
C ASN A 938 23.99 -18.26 18.72
N LYS A 939 22.92 -17.71 19.32
CA LYS A 939 21.63 -18.42 19.41
C LYS A 939 21.07 -18.63 18.00
N GLN A 940 20.71 -19.85 17.67
CA GLN A 940 19.89 -20.16 16.50
C GLN A 940 18.43 -19.93 16.87
N VAL A 941 17.75 -19.06 16.12
CA VAL A 941 16.34 -18.70 16.34
C VAL A 941 15.58 -19.01 15.06
N GLU A 942 14.42 -19.63 15.19
CA GLU A 942 13.57 -19.92 14.04
C GLU A 942 13.08 -18.61 13.41
N PRO A 943 13.14 -18.45 12.08
CA PRO A 943 12.75 -17.20 11.42
C PRO A 943 11.32 -16.75 11.77
N LEU A 944 10.39 -17.70 11.91
CA LEU A 944 9.01 -17.43 12.30
C LEU A 944 8.91 -16.75 13.67
N GLU A 945 9.66 -17.21 14.66
CA GLU A 945 9.65 -16.64 16.01
C GLU A 945 10.03 -15.14 15.96
N LEU A 946 11.09 -14.82 15.22
CA LEU A 946 11.58 -13.44 15.10
C LEU A 946 10.61 -12.55 14.28
N ALA A 947 10.01 -13.10 13.23
CA ALA A 947 9.00 -12.42 12.44
C ALA A 947 7.77 -12.06 13.28
N GLN A 948 7.24 -13.02 14.04
CA GLN A 948 6.07 -12.82 14.90
C GLN A 948 6.35 -11.77 15.98
N LEU A 949 7.54 -11.79 16.61
CA LEU A 949 7.93 -10.77 17.59
C LEU A 949 8.02 -9.37 17.00
N TRP A 950 8.57 -9.24 15.79
CA TRP A 950 8.68 -7.95 15.11
C TRP A 950 7.33 -7.38 14.71
N VAL A 951 6.47 -8.20 14.10
CA VAL A 951 5.11 -7.79 13.73
C VAL A 951 4.29 -7.45 14.98
N ALA A 952 4.32 -8.30 16.01
CA ALA A 952 3.59 -8.06 17.26
C ALA A 952 4.01 -6.76 17.95
N ARG A 953 5.29 -6.41 17.90
CA ARG A 953 5.78 -5.14 18.45
C ARG A 953 5.26 -3.93 17.66
N ASN A 954 5.29 -3.99 16.33
CA ASN A 954 4.84 -2.87 15.49
C ASN A 954 3.32 -2.69 15.57
N ASP A 955 2.57 -3.80 15.59
CA ASP A 955 1.13 -3.82 15.82
C ASP A 955 0.78 -3.13 17.15
N ALA A 956 1.42 -3.53 18.25
CA ALA A 956 1.18 -2.93 19.57
C ALA A 956 1.52 -1.43 19.63
N ARG A 957 2.60 -0.99 18.98
CA ARG A 957 3.01 0.44 18.93
C ARG A 957 2.00 1.31 18.19
N ASN A 958 1.37 0.76 17.17
CA ASN A 958 0.67 1.55 16.16
C ASN A 958 -0.78 1.89 16.56
N TYR A 959 -1.25 1.48 17.73
CA TYR A 959 -2.47 2.00 18.34
C TYR A 959 -2.26 3.44 18.84
N ILE A 960 -3.15 4.35 18.47
CA ILE A 960 -3.13 5.74 18.95
C ILE A 960 -4.50 6.18 19.46
N VAL A 961 -4.48 7.10 20.41
CA VAL A 961 -5.66 7.86 20.84
C VAL A 961 -5.78 9.13 20.00
N LEU A 962 -6.95 9.33 19.42
CA LEU A 962 -7.38 10.56 18.75
C LEU A 962 -8.45 11.26 19.59
N GLY A 963 -8.32 12.58 19.72
CA GLY A 963 -9.11 13.40 20.64
C GLY A 963 -8.36 13.70 21.94
N ASP A 964 -9.08 14.31 22.88
CA ASP A 964 -8.57 14.67 24.20
C ASP A 964 -8.39 13.44 25.10
N PRO A 965 -7.18 13.10 25.53
CA PRO A 965 -6.94 11.92 26.37
C PRO A 965 -7.57 12.03 27.76
N ALA A 966 -7.98 13.23 28.20
CA ALA A 966 -8.69 13.44 29.46
C ALA A 966 -10.22 13.32 29.36
N ALA A 967 -10.78 13.12 28.16
CA ALA A 967 -12.21 12.85 28.00
C ALA A 967 -12.60 11.52 28.65
N ARG A 968 -13.80 11.44 29.24
CA ARG A 968 -14.29 10.25 29.96
C ARG A 968 -15.78 9.99 29.75
N LEU A 969 -16.21 8.75 29.97
CA LEU A 969 -17.63 8.43 30.04
C LEU A 969 -18.24 9.01 31.32
N PRO A 970 -19.55 9.37 31.30
CA PRO A 970 -20.25 9.92 32.45
C PRO A 970 -20.66 8.85 33.47
N TYR A 971 -19.78 7.88 33.74
CA TYR A 971 -19.95 6.84 34.74
C TYR A 971 -19.24 7.20 36.05
N GLU A 972 -19.68 6.57 37.13
CA GLU A 972 -19.16 6.83 38.47
C GLU A 972 -17.68 6.40 38.58
N ARG A 973 -16.83 7.38 38.92
CA ARG A 973 -15.39 7.19 39.11
C ARG A 973 -15.10 6.38 40.38
N PRO A 974 -13.93 5.69 40.45
CA PRO A 974 -13.46 5.12 41.70
C PRO A 974 -13.40 6.18 42.80
N GLU A 975 -13.71 5.79 44.04
CA GLU A 975 -13.52 6.67 45.19
C GLU A 975 -12.07 7.16 45.22
N ARG A 976 -11.89 8.47 45.40
CA ARG A 976 -10.56 9.06 45.51
C ARG A 976 -9.86 8.43 46.70
N LEU A 977 -8.67 7.88 46.50
CA LEU A 977 -7.79 7.49 47.59
C LEU A 977 -7.51 8.74 48.43
N LEU A 978 -8.24 8.89 49.53
CA LEU A 978 -7.99 9.90 50.54
C LEU A 978 -6.63 9.56 51.15
N THR A 979 -5.60 10.29 50.74
CA THR A 979 -4.31 10.32 51.43
C THR A 979 -4.28 11.53 52.34
#